data_AF-A0AAP2KXP4-F1
#
_entry.id   AF-A0AAP2KXP4-F1
#
_cell.length_a   1.000
_cell.length_b   1.000
_cell.length_c   1.000
_cell.angle_alpha   90.00
_cell.angle_beta   90.00
_cell.angle_gamma   90.00
#
_symmetry.space_group_name_H-M   'P 1'
#
loop_
_entity.id
_entity.type
_entity.pdbx_description
1 polymer ?
#
loop_
_entity_poly.entity_id
_entity_poly.type
_entity_poly.pdbx_seq_one_letter_code
_entity_poly.pdbx_strand_id
1 'polypeptide(L)'
;MSSKNAITSDQITAKLTQPGPTLMTQPTDRLPAPSSEMAITLTLDQLRPYDRNPRTLRNPKYQEIKESIRAVGLKQTLTVTQRPGDDRYMISDGGNTRLSILQELYEETGDARFYSQDCHYVPWQGEIHVLAGHLAENDNRGQLTWIERARGVYEAKRMLEAERGESISQRELTRRLQGLGYTINQSHVSKMLYTIEHFLPTLPMTLESGMGRPQVEKLAGFRQFCEECWTRCADYWLEHAEDLGEAEQWASNVVDGDFAQAWHDEMVQLDHEGQTELPWSIVEDRLKGMLHDHTGLHFNPIDMAWKNWFTVRKYGRSVSEEERADIWTTVDAELERLRHPPERYLYPPLQDKTVPTTGSDARRSTRSHTPPDIPGRADDTGAAIDTDDGHGPQDTDPVDIVFGDGESDLSPKETDAGDGGAVSRGGSRDSPEMQRMREQLEQLEQRNAELEQWAQQTPAAPQPSETSLHEWLDSDGEARPIRSADEQDTLVDDLTLSPYHESEGHRQLRHWQAREHGEEAIDFEAAALKSVPLQSGGPVAPITDLWHVPAWRRKPQDLRMQIGEVVQALASWAGLDASGSSEIIRLNAREGLGYELGPLGDYPGRRAQLIWQLLAGFQGHIDPILPSEISLLGELVGSHGDDVDVRLPDGLFIRVWWLTRLVRVLREVTDNAGGQ
;
A
#
# COMPACT_ATOMS: atom_id res chain seq x y z
N MET A 1 52.29 -26.96 71.89
CA MET A 1 51.61 -25.93 72.70
C MET A 1 52.42 -24.64 72.60
N SER A 2 51.81 -23.53 72.15
CA SER A 2 52.29 -22.16 72.37
C SER A 2 51.07 -21.22 72.30
N SER A 3 51.16 -20.05 72.94
CA SER A 3 49.97 -19.26 73.28
C SER A 3 49.41 -18.43 72.12
N LYS A 4 48.08 -18.21 72.15
CA LYS A 4 47.47 -17.05 71.47
C LYS A 4 47.79 -15.81 72.31
N ASN A 5 48.60 -14.89 71.77
CA ASN A 5 48.76 -13.58 72.39
C ASN A 5 47.48 -12.76 72.20
N ALA A 6 46.61 -12.77 73.21
CA ALA A 6 45.47 -11.86 73.27
C ALA A 6 45.98 -10.43 73.47
N ILE A 7 45.71 -9.56 72.49
CA ILE A 7 46.03 -8.14 72.58
C ILE A 7 45.10 -7.53 73.64
N THR A 8 45.68 -6.93 74.69
CA THR A 8 44.90 -6.33 75.78
C THR A 8 44.30 -4.98 75.36
N SER A 9 43.20 -4.58 76.01
CA SER A 9 42.47 -3.33 75.70
C SER A 9 43.41 -2.11 75.65
N ASP A 10 44.34 -2.02 76.60
CA ASP A 10 45.31 -0.92 76.70
C ASP A 10 46.29 -0.87 75.53
N GLN A 11 46.59 -2.01 74.89
CA GLN A 11 47.41 -2.04 73.66
C GLN A 11 46.63 -1.59 72.42
N ILE A 12 45.29 -1.65 72.46
CA ILE A 12 44.42 -1.17 71.39
C ILE A 12 44.23 0.35 71.52
N THR A 13 43.94 0.85 72.73
CA THR A 13 43.84 2.30 73.00
C THR A 13 45.18 3.02 72.80
N ALA A 14 46.31 2.40 73.18
CA ALA A 14 47.65 2.94 72.90
C ALA A 14 48.01 2.99 71.40
N LYS A 15 47.36 2.19 70.54
CA LYS A 15 47.50 2.28 69.08
C LYS A 15 46.55 3.29 68.44
N LEU A 16 45.35 3.45 69.00
CA LEU A 16 44.36 4.47 68.57
C LEU A 16 44.78 5.91 68.92
N THR A 17 45.72 6.08 69.84
CA THR A 17 46.22 7.39 70.29
C THR A 17 47.55 7.80 69.65
N GLN A 18 48.12 6.99 68.76
CA GLN A 18 49.24 7.43 67.91
C GLN A 18 48.71 8.25 66.72
N PRO A 19 49.32 9.40 66.38
CA PRO A 19 49.00 10.09 65.14
C PRO A 19 49.34 9.18 63.96
N GLY A 20 48.40 9.04 63.02
CA GLY A 20 48.54 8.14 61.88
C GLY A 20 49.75 8.49 61.00
N PRO A 21 50.34 7.49 60.29
CA PRO A 21 51.48 7.74 59.41
C PRO A 21 51.11 8.79 58.35
N THR A 22 51.92 9.84 58.26
CA THR A 22 51.65 10.96 57.35
C THR A 22 51.64 10.47 55.90
N LEU A 23 50.52 10.65 55.20
CA LEU A 23 50.37 10.25 53.81
C LEU A 23 51.31 11.07 52.91
N MET A 24 52.45 10.48 52.55
CA MET A 24 53.44 11.03 51.60
C MET A 24 53.04 10.79 50.13
N THR A 25 51.74 10.75 49.85
CA THR A 25 51.16 10.68 48.50
C THR A 25 50.67 12.07 48.13
N GLN A 26 50.94 12.54 46.91
CA GLN A 26 50.28 13.75 46.40
C GLN A 26 48.75 13.55 46.46
N PRO A 27 47.97 14.58 46.83
CA PRO A 27 46.51 14.51 46.70
C PRO A 27 46.15 14.31 45.24
N THR A 28 45.66 13.13 44.89
CA THR A 28 44.94 12.94 43.63
C THR A 28 43.63 13.71 43.73
N ASP A 29 43.57 14.84 43.03
CA ASP A 29 42.49 15.84 43.08
C ASP A 29 41.10 15.27 42.70
N ARG A 30 41.06 14.06 42.14
CA ARG A 30 39.86 13.32 41.77
C ARG A 30 40.02 11.84 42.13
N LEU A 31 38.95 11.23 42.63
CA LEU A 31 38.82 9.77 42.70
C LEU A 31 38.63 9.21 41.28
N PRO A 32 39.17 8.01 40.96
CA PRO A 32 38.87 7.35 39.70
C PRO A 32 37.40 6.90 39.65
N ALA A 33 36.89 6.68 38.44
CA ALA A 33 35.55 6.15 38.20
C ALA A 33 35.31 4.85 38.98
N PRO A 34 34.11 4.62 39.56
CA PRO A 34 33.83 3.38 40.27
C PRO A 34 33.96 2.13 39.39
N SER A 35 34.46 1.04 39.95
CA SER A 35 34.65 -0.23 39.22
C SER A 35 33.43 -1.16 39.25
N SER A 36 32.32 -0.74 39.85
CA SER A 36 31.09 -1.52 40.02
C SER A 36 29.87 -0.60 39.98
N GLU A 37 28.71 -1.18 39.67
CA GLU A 37 27.43 -0.47 39.75
C GLU A 37 27.13 0.01 41.17
N MET A 38 26.59 1.22 41.31
CA MET A 38 26.23 1.83 42.60
C MET A 38 25.33 3.06 42.44
N ALA A 39 24.59 3.41 43.50
CA ALA A 39 23.97 4.72 43.60
C ALA A 39 25.03 5.78 43.97
N ILE A 40 24.99 6.95 43.30
CA ILE A 40 25.87 8.08 43.54
C ILE A 40 25.08 9.39 43.39
N THR A 41 25.20 10.29 44.36
CA THR A 41 24.64 11.65 44.26
C THR A 41 25.62 12.54 43.50
N LEU A 42 25.15 13.21 42.44
CA LEU A 42 25.95 14.06 41.55
C LEU A 42 25.30 15.43 41.37
N THR A 43 26.11 16.47 41.13
CA THR A 43 25.60 17.79 40.76
C THR A 43 25.43 17.94 39.25
N LEU A 44 24.59 18.88 38.80
CA LEU A 44 24.41 19.16 37.36
C LEU A 44 25.72 19.52 36.64
N ASP A 45 26.68 20.16 37.31
CA ASP A 45 28.01 20.47 36.75
C ASP A 45 28.86 19.22 36.53
N GLN A 46 28.64 18.16 37.32
CA GLN A 46 29.31 16.87 37.18
C GLN A 46 28.67 15.97 36.10
N LEU A 47 27.54 16.38 35.54
CA LEU A 47 26.75 15.64 34.57
C LEU A 47 26.88 16.23 33.15
N ARG A 48 26.72 15.38 32.14
CA ARG A 48 26.53 15.81 30.74
C ARG A 48 25.61 14.86 29.96
N PRO A 49 24.89 15.36 28.93
CA PRO A 49 24.17 14.48 28.01
C PRO A 49 25.14 13.61 27.21
N TYR A 50 24.65 12.49 26.69
CA TYR A 50 25.39 11.70 25.70
C TYR A 50 25.51 12.48 24.39
N ASP A 51 26.74 12.57 23.86
CA ASP A 51 27.12 13.36 22.69
C ASP A 51 26.68 12.74 21.36
N ARG A 52 26.52 11.41 21.28
CA ARG A 52 25.99 10.71 20.08
C ARG A 52 24.55 10.21 20.27
N ASN A 53 23.70 11.02 20.89
CA ASN A 53 22.28 10.73 21.05
C ASN A 53 21.60 10.52 19.67
N PRO A 54 20.91 9.39 19.43
CA PRO A 54 20.16 9.19 18.19
C PRO A 54 19.04 10.21 17.97
N ARG A 55 18.42 10.73 19.04
CA ARG A 55 17.40 11.78 18.95
C ARG A 55 18.05 13.15 18.77
N THR A 56 17.81 13.78 17.64
CA THR A 56 18.22 15.17 17.33
C THR A 56 17.10 16.17 17.61
N LEU A 57 15.84 15.77 17.48
CA LEU A 57 14.68 16.63 17.68
C LEU A 57 14.31 16.78 19.16
N ARG A 58 13.68 17.91 19.52
CA ARG A 58 13.15 18.10 20.89
C ARG A 58 11.95 17.17 21.09
N ASN A 59 12.02 16.31 22.11
CA ASN A 59 10.97 15.34 22.42
C ASN A 59 9.58 16.04 22.54
N PRO A 60 8.51 15.57 21.87
CA PRO A 60 7.21 16.24 21.90
C PRO A 60 6.64 16.37 23.33
N LYS A 61 6.91 15.41 24.21
CA LYS A 61 6.45 15.41 25.62
C LYS A 61 7.34 16.24 26.54
N TYR A 62 8.21 17.11 26.02
CA TYR A 62 9.16 17.90 26.82
C TYR A 62 8.48 18.71 27.92
N GLN A 63 7.39 19.41 27.61
CA GLN A 63 6.69 20.26 28.58
C GLN A 63 5.98 19.42 29.66
N GLU A 64 5.32 18.32 29.29
CA GLU A 64 4.72 17.37 30.24
C GLU A 64 5.76 16.86 31.25
N ILE A 65 6.95 16.48 30.76
CA ILE A 65 8.05 16.00 31.60
C ILE A 65 8.60 17.13 32.47
N LYS A 66 8.73 18.35 31.93
CA LYS A 66 9.19 19.55 32.67
C LYS A 66 8.23 19.90 33.81
N GLU A 67 6.93 19.88 33.56
CA GLU A 67 5.90 20.12 34.58
C GLU A 67 5.85 18.98 35.62
N SER A 68 5.99 17.72 35.20
CA SER A 68 6.05 16.58 36.12
C SER A 68 7.24 16.68 37.09
N ILE A 69 8.43 17.04 36.58
CA ILE A 69 9.64 17.24 37.40
C ILE A 69 9.54 18.52 38.24
N ARG A 70 8.90 19.58 37.74
CA ARG A 70 8.60 20.80 38.53
C ARG A 70 7.62 20.54 39.67
N ALA A 71 6.64 19.64 39.48
CA ALA A 71 5.64 19.31 40.49
C ALA A 71 6.14 18.28 41.53
N VAL A 72 6.73 17.16 41.09
CA VAL A 72 7.03 15.99 41.95
C VAL A 72 8.53 15.71 42.10
N GLY A 73 9.38 16.29 41.27
CA GLY A 73 10.80 15.94 41.18
C GLY A 73 11.04 14.71 40.28
N LEU A 74 12.29 14.24 40.27
CA LEU A 74 12.75 13.22 39.35
C LEU A 74 12.38 11.79 39.82
N LYS A 75 11.24 11.25 39.34
CA LYS A 75 10.72 9.92 39.76
C LYS A 75 11.59 8.71 39.38
N GLN A 76 12.32 8.78 38.27
CA GLN A 76 13.30 7.78 37.87
C GLN A 76 14.68 8.43 37.88
N THR A 77 15.63 7.82 38.57
CA THR A 77 17.03 8.26 38.61
C THR A 77 17.66 8.30 37.21
N LEU A 78 18.77 9.03 37.07
CA LEU A 78 19.55 9.06 35.83
C LEU A 78 20.57 7.91 35.85
N THR A 79 20.59 7.07 34.81
CA THR A 79 21.68 6.11 34.62
C THR A 79 22.88 6.82 34.00
N VAL A 80 24.04 6.72 34.65
CA VAL A 80 25.25 7.46 34.28
C VAL A 80 26.46 6.55 34.18
N THR A 81 27.39 6.89 33.31
CA THR A 81 28.69 6.22 33.16
C THR A 81 29.79 7.28 33.02
N GLN A 82 31.06 6.89 32.93
CA GLN A 82 32.17 7.83 32.71
C GLN A 82 33.08 7.29 31.60
N ARG A 83 33.14 8.02 30.48
CA ARG A 83 34.02 7.66 29.35
C ARG A 83 35.50 7.74 29.84
N PRO A 84 36.39 6.80 29.47
CA PRO A 84 37.77 6.83 29.92
C PRO A 84 38.50 8.12 29.53
N GLY A 85 39.16 8.76 30.50
CA GLY A 85 39.84 10.05 30.33
C GLY A 85 38.93 11.29 30.46
N ASP A 86 37.64 11.10 30.70
CA ASP A 86 36.66 12.18 30.75
C ASP A 86 36.45 12.76 32.16
N ASP A 87 36.08 14.05 32.24
CA ASP A 87 35.99 14.78 33.50
C ASP A 87 34.61 14.71 34.18
N ARG A 88 33.58 14.32 33.45
CA ARG A 88 32.18 14.33 33.90
C ARG A 88 31.49 12.99 33.64
N TYR A 89 30.46 12.75 34.43
CA TYR A 89 29.56 11.62 34.25
C TYR A 89 28.59 11.91 33.10
N MET A 90 28.44 10.95 32.21
CA MET A 90 27.66 11.03 30.99
C MET A 90 26.43 10.13 31.12
N ILE A 91 25.29 10.55 30.60
CA ILE A 91 24.09 9.71 30.58
C ILE A 91 24.37 8.39 29.82
N SER A 92 24.29 7.27 30.53
CA SER A 92 24.39 5.92 29.95
C SER A 92 23.12 5.57 29.18
N ASP A 93 21.95 5.78 29.81
CA ASP A 93 20.66 5.33 29.29
C ASP A 93 19.57 6.36 29.56
N GLY A 94 18.79 6.72 28.53
CA GLY A 94 17.45 7.32 28.69
C GLY A 94 17.33 8.65 29.45
N GLY A 95 18.42 9.38 29.63
CA GLY A 95 18.49 10.53 30.56
C GLY A 95 18.57 11.92 29.93
N ASN A 96 18.98 12.07 28.67
CA ASN A 96 19.35 13.38 28.08
C ASN A 96 18.25 14.45 28.24
N THR A 97 17.01 14.15 27.83
CA THR A 97 15.88 15.08 27.97
C THR A 97 15.59 15.44 29.44
N ARG A 98 15.73 14.48 30.36
CA ARG A 98 15.53 14.69 31.80
C ARG A 98 16.63 15.60 32.38
N LEU A 99 17.88 15.42 31.95
CA LEU A 99 19.01 16.27 32.34
C LEU A 99 18.85 17.72 31.84
N SER A 100 18.48 17.92 30.56
CA SER A 100 18.22 19.26 30.02
C SER A 100 17.09 19.97 30.76
N ILE A 101 16.02 19.23 31.11
CA ILE A 101 14.90 19.76 31.91
C ILE A 101 15.36 20.17 33.31
N LEU A 102 16.24 19.41 33.95
CA LEU A 102 16.77 19.75 35.28
C LEU A 102 17.68 20.98 35.25
N GLN A 103 18.48 21.15 34.19
CA GLN A 103 19.27 22.36 33.96
C GLN A 103 18.35 23.58 33.77
N GLU A 104 17.37 23.50 32.87
CA GLU A 104 16.39 24.56 32.61
C GLU A 104 15.56 24.93 33.85
N LEU A 105 15.16 23.94 34.67
CA LEU A 105 14.45 24.17 35.93
C LEU A 105 15.35 24.76 37.02
N TYR A 106 16.63 24.41 37.06
CA TYR A 106 17.59 25.03 38.00
C TYR A 106 17.89 26.48 37.62
N GLU A 107 18.04 26.78 36.34
CA GLU A 107 18.18 28.15 35.81
C GLU A 107 16.92 29.00 36.08
N GLU A 108 15.72 28.43 35.95
CA GLU A 108 14.45 29.12 36.25
C GLU A 108 14.24 29.42 37.75
N THR A 109 14.71 28.56 38.66
CA THR A 109 14.27 28.56 40.07
C THR A 109 15.37 28.72 41.11
N GLY A 110 16.61 28.38 40.78
CA GLY A 110 17.73 28.28 41.73
C GLY A 110 17.57 27.18 42.79
N ASP A 111 16.57 26.30 42.70
CA ASP A 111 16.28 25.30 43.73
C ASP A 111 17.32 24.17 43.71
N ALA A 112 18.02 24.00 44.84
CA ALA A 112 19.05 22.98 45.04
C ALA A 112 18.56 21.55 44.79
N ARG A 113 17.25 21.29 44.87
CA ARG A 113 16.65 19.97 44.56
C ARG A 113 16.79 19.58 43.07
N PHE A 114 16.99 20.55 42.18
CA PHE A 114 17.27 20.30 40.77
C PHE A 114 18.78 20.19 40.52
N TYR A 115 19.58 20.96 41.26
CA TYR A 115 21.04 20.97 41.16
C TYR A 115 21.73 19.66 41.58
N SER A 116 21.21 18.95 42.58
CA SER A 116 21.78 17.69 43.09
C SER A 116 20.83 16.53 42.82
N GLN A 117 21.30 15.48 42.13
CA GLN A 117 20.49 14.31 41.75
C GLN A 117 21.12 12.99 42.18
N ASP A 118 20.29 12.07 42.66
CA ASP A 118 20.68 10.69 42.86
C ASP A 118 20.68 9.93 41.52
N CYS A 119 21.83 9.40 41.15
CA CYS A 119 22.11 8.75 39.88
C CYS A 119 22.51 7.29 40.09
N HIS A 120 22.21 6.43 39.11
CA HIS A 120 22.70 5.06 39.08
C HIS A 120 23.95 4.98 38.21
N TYR A 121 25.12 4.77 38.82
CA TYR A 121 26.37 4.62 38.09
C TYR A 121 26.49 3.20 37.52
N VAL A 122 26.84 3.11 36.24
CA VAL A 122 27.18 1.88 35.53
C VAL A 122 28.61 1.99 34.95
N PRO A 123 29.50 1.00 35.23
CA PRO A 123 30.86 0.99 34.66
C PRO A 123 30.88 1.08 33.14
N TRP A 124 31.92 1.72 32.59
CA TRP A 124 32.06 1.90 31.15
C TRP A 124 32.31 0.58 30.41
N GLN A 125 31.36 0.16 29.57
CA GLN A 125 31.46 -1.06 28.75
C GLN A 125 31.90 -0.80 27.31
N GLY A 126 31.86 0.46 26.85
CA GLY A 126 32.23 0.86 25.48
C GLY A 126 31.19 1.77 24.84
N GLU A 127 31.62 2.55 23.84
CA GLU A 127 30.80 3.55 23.16
C GLU A 127 29.53 2.95 22.52
N ILE A 128 29.68 1.77 21.91
CA ILE A 128 28.60 1.04 21.25
C ILE A 128 27.52 0.53 22.23
N HIS A 129 27.88 0.21 23.47
CA HIS A 129 26.91 -0.20 24.50
C HIS A 129 25.98 0.97 24.88
N VAL A 130 26.57 2.16 25.08
CA VAL A 130 25.81 3.40 25.36
C VAL A 130 24.90 3.74 24.17
N LEU A 131 25.41 3.67 22.94
CA LEU A 131 24.58 3.92 21.75
C LEU A 131 23.40 2.93 21.64
N ALA A 132 23.63 1.65 21.91
CA ALA A 132 22.58 0.61 21.89
C ALA A 132 21.52 0.83 22.99
N GLY A 133 21.93 1.21 24.21
CA GLY A 133 21.03 1.55 25.31
C GLY A 133 20.12 2.73 24.99
N HIS A 134 20.68 3.83 24.47
CA HIS A 134 19.88 4.97 23.99
C HIS A 134 18.97 4.61 22.80
N LEU A 135 19.37 3.73 21.88
CA LEU A 135 18.50 3.25 20.81
C LEU A 135 17.31 2.43 21.35
N ALA A 136 17.57 1.46 22.23
CA ALA A 136 16.54 0.57 22.79
C ALA A 136 15.52 1.33 23.66
N GLU A 137 15.99 2.21 24.55
CA GLU A 137 15.11 3.01 25.41
C GLU A 137 14.24 3.98 24.60
N ASN A 138 14.80 4.63 23.57
CA ASN A 138 14.04 5.60 22.78
C ASN A 138 12.95 4.93 21.93
N ASP A 139 13.25 3.83 21.24
CA ASP A 139 12.23 3.05 20.52
C ASP A 139 11.12 2.54 21.46
N ASN A 140 11.43 2.23 22.72
CA ASN A 140 10.48 1.71 23.71
C ASN A 140 9.63 2.80 24.41
N ARG A 141 10.10 4.05 24.51
CA ARG A 141 9.45 5.10 25.32
C ARG A 141 8.97 6.35 24.58
N GLY A 142 9.40 6.54 23.34
CA GLY A 142 9.02 7.71 22.55
C GLY A 142 9.66 7.64 21.19
N GLN A 143 8.95 6.99 20.26
CA GLN A 143 9.40 6.61 18.92
C GLN A 143 10.36 7.63 18.31
N LEU A 144 11.56 7.16 17.94
CA LEU A 144 12.49 7.95 17.12
C LEU A 144 11.85 8.16 15.73
N THR A 145 12.15 9.27 15.07
CA THR A 145 11.82 9.40 13.64
C THR A 145 12.60 8.35 12.84
N TRP A 146 12.11 8.04 11.62
CA TRP A 146 12.79 7.08 10.75
C TRP A 146 14.26 7.46 10.52
N ILE A 147 14.54 8.76 10.33
CA ILE A 147 15.91 9.25 10.09
C ILE A 147 16.79 9.26 11.34
N GLU A 148 16.26 9.59 12.52
CA GLU A 148 17.00 9.50 13.79
C GLU A 148 17.44 8.05 14.07
N ARG A 149 16.51 7.10 13.88
CA ARG A 149 16.78 5.68 14.01
C ARG A 149 17.78 5.17 12.97
N ALA A 150 17.65 5.60 11.71
CA ALA A 150 18.57 5.25 10.64
C ALA A 150 19.99 5.79 10.88
N ARG A 151 20.12 7.04 11.32
CA ARG A 151 21.41 7.66 11.70
C ARG A 151 22.07 6.90 12.85
N GLY A 152 21.31 6.53 13.88
CA GLY A 152 21.81 5.73 15.01
C GLY A 152 22.27 4.32 14.62
N VAL A 153 21.54 3.63 13.73
CA VAL A 153 21.94 2.32 13.20
C VAL A 153 23.17 2.42 12.29
N TYR A 154 23.29 3.47 11.49
CA TYR A 154 24.48 3.75 10.68
C TYR A 154 25.71 4.05 11.54
N GLU A 155 25.57 4.88 12.57
CA GLU A 155 26.67 5.17 13.50
C GLU A 155 27.10 3.92 14.28
N ALA A 156 26.15 3.08 14.70
CA ALA A 156 26.44 1.79 15.32
C ALA A 156 27.19 0.84 14.38
N LYS A 157 26.84 0.82 13.08
CA LYS A 157 27.62 0.11 12.05
C LYS A 157 29.05 0.66 11.99
N ARG A 158 29.22 1.98 11.87
CA ARG A 158 30.53 2.64 11.76
C ARG A 158 31.43 2.35 12.97
N MET A 159 30.89 2.33 14.20
CA MET A 159 31.63 1.93 15.40
C MET A 159 32.10 0.48 15.32
N LEU A 160 31.21 -0.46 15.00
CA LEU A 160 31.52 -1.90 14.95
C LEU A 160 32.50 -2.28 13.81
N GLU A 161 32.51 -1.50 12.72
CA GLU A 161 33.50 -1.59 11.64
C GLU A 161 34.86 -1.02 12.08
N ALA A 162 34.87 0.13 12.77
CA ALA A 162 36.10 0.74 13.30
C ALA A 162 36.77 -0.10 14.40
N GLU A 163 36.00 -0.80 15.24
CA GLU A 163 36.52 -1.76 16.23
C GLU A 163 37.21 -2.99 15.60
N ARG A 164 36.92 -3.29 14.32
CA ARG A 164 37.49 -4.44 13.59
C ARG A 164 38.52 -4.08 12.52
N GLY A 165 38.40 -2.90 11.90
CA GLY A 165 39.11 -2.60 10.65
C GLY A 165 38.52 -3.30 9.42
N GLU A 166 37.29 -3.82 9.50
CA GLU A 166 36.61 -4.59 8.45
C GLU A 166 35.16 -4.13 8.29
N SER A 167 34.64 -4.14 7.06
CA SER A 167 33.21 -3.90 6.79
C SER A 167 32.33 -5.06 7.27
N ILE A 168 31.20 -4.77 7.91
CA ILE A 168 30.28 -5.80 8.43
C ILE A 168 29.02 -5.95 7.58
N SER A 169 28.59 -7.19 7.38
CA SER A 169 27.31 -7.48 6.72
C SER A 169 26.12 -7.03 7.59
N GLN A 170 25.00 -6.69 6.96
CA GLN A 170 23.77 -6.30 7.66
C GLN A 170 23.28 -7.38 8.65
N ARG A 171 23.50 -8.66 8.35
CA ARG A 171 23.16 -9.80 9.23
C ARG A 171 24.04 -9.85 10.48
N GLU A 172 25.33 -9.56 10.35
CA GLU A 172 26.26 -9.44 11.48
C GLU A 172 25.94 -8.19 12.33
N LEU A 173 25.58 -7.07 11.70
CA LEU A 173 25.12 -5.86 12.39
C LEU A 173 23.87 -6.12 13.25
N THR A 174 22.81 -6.71 12.67
CA THR A 174 21.62 -7.13 13.44
C THR A 174 21.99 -8.06 14.61
N ARG A 175 22.86 -9.06 14.37
CA ARG A 175 23.28 -10.02 15.41
C ARG A 175 24.02 -9.34 16.57
N ARG A 176 24.88 -8.35 16.29
CA ARG A 176 25.60 -7.61 17.32
C ARG A 176 24.70 -6.64 18.08
N LEU A 177 23.86 -5.88 17.38
CA LEU A 177 22.87 -5.00 18.02
C LEU A 177 21.97 -5.80 18.98
N GLN A 178 21.49 -6.97 18.57
CA GLN A 178 20.70 -7.86 19.43
C GLN A 178 21.49 -8.33 20.67
N GLY A 179 22.77 -8.65 20.51
CA GLY A 179 23.68 -8.99 21.62
C GLY A 179 23.95 -7.83 22.59
N LEU A 180 23.70 -6.58 22.16
CA LEU A 180 23.77 -5.36 22.95
C LEU A 180 22.39 -4.91 23.48
N GLY A 181 21.36 -5.76 23.36
CA GLY A 181 19.99 -5.47 23.79
C GLY A 181 19.10 -4.76 22.76
N TYR A 182 19.64 -4.31 21.62
CA TYR A 182 18.88 -3.61 20.59
C TYR A 182 18.42 -4.54 19.44
N THR A 183 17.16 -4.97 19.48
CA THR A 183 16.61 -5.91 18.48
C THR A 183 16.03 -5.17 17.27
N ILE A 184 16.57 -5.44 16.07
CA ILE A 184 16.08 -4.85 14.80
C ILE A 184 16.15 -5.85 13.64
N ASN A 185 15.08 -5.92 12.84
CA ASN A 185 15.00 -6.78 11.65
C ASN A 185 15.96 -6.30 10.54
N GLN A 186 16.72 -7.22 9.92
CA GLN A 186 17.65 -6.90 8.82
C GLN A 186 16.97 -6.21 7.63
N SER A 187 15.69 -6.46 7.35
CA SER A 187 14.94 -5.72 6.32
C SER A 187 14.81 -4.22 6.64
N HIS A 188 14.62 -3.87 7.93
CA HIS A 188 14.64 -2.47 8.37
C HIS A 188 16.05 -1.90 8.31
N VAL A 189 17.07 -2.63 8.76
CA VAL A 189 18.49 -2.21 8.66
C VAL A 189 18.87 -1.89 7.22
N SER A 190 18.50 -2.73 6.24
CA SER A 190 18.78 -2.48 4.83
C SER A 190 18.14 -1.18 4.33
N LYS A 191 16.87 -0.95 4.66
CA LYS A 191 16.13 0.26 4.25
C LYS A 191 16.67 1.51 4.94
N MET A 192 17.10 1.41 6.20
CA MET A 192 17.72 2.50 6.95
C MET A 192 19.06 2.91 6.36
N LEU A 193 19.93 1.94 6.06
CA LEU A 193 21.22 2.22 5.41
C LEU A 193 20.99 2.86 4.02
N TYR A 194 20.09 2.29 3.20
CA TYR A 194 19.69 2.86 1.90
C TYR A 194 19.13 4.30 2.02
N THR A 195 18.41 4.61 3.10
CA THR A 195 17.92 5.97 3.38
C THR A 195 19.10 6.92 3.63
N ILE A 196 20.07 6.53 4.46
CA ILE A 196 21.25 7.34 4.77
C ILE A 196 22.15 7.54 3.53
N GLU A 197 22.21 6.54 2.66
CA GLU A 197 23.10 6.51 1.50
C GLU A 197 22.55 7.32 0.30
N HIS A 198 21.26 7.19 -0.03
CA HIS A 198 20.68 7.78 -1.25
C HIS A 198 19.63 8.88 -1.01
N PHE A 199 19.02 8.97 0.17
CA PHE A 199 17.93 9.91 0.44
C PHE A 199 18.30 11.02 1.41
N LEU A 200 19.10 10.76 2.45
CA LEU A 200 19.56 11.81 3.36
C LEU A 200 20.39 12.92 2.67
N PRO A 201 21.22 12.65 1.65
CA PRO A 201 21.91 13.72 0.92
C PRO A 201 20.98 14.62 0.09
N THR A 202 19.74 14.18 -0.18
CA THR A 202 18.87 14.74 -1.23
C THR A 202 17.54 15.28 -0.69
N LEU A 203 17.00 14.67 0.36
CA LEU A 203 15.76 15.06 1.05
C LEU A 203 15.97 15.27 2.57
N PRO A 204 17.02 15.98 3.03
CA PRO A 204 17.30 16.13 4.45
C PRO A 204 16.16 16.79 5.24
N MET A 205 15.53 17.85 4.72
CA MET A 205 14.50 18.60 5.43
C MET A 205 13.21 17.77 5.58
N THR A 206 12.81 17.04 4.54
CA THR A 206 11.63 16.15 4.52
C THR A 206 11.83 14.94 5.44
N LEU A 207 13.04 14.35 5.44
CA LEU A 207 13.40 13.27 6.37
C LEU A 207 13.41 13.73 7.82
N GLU A 208 14.02 14.90 8.12
CA GLU A 208 14.08 15.45 9.47
C GLU A 208 12.73 16.01 9.96
N SER A 209 11.84 16.43 9.05
CA SER A 209 10.46 16.80 9.36
C SER A 209 9.59 15.58 9.73
N GLY A 210 10.05 14.36 9.46
CA GLY A 210 9.44 13.12 9.98
C GLY A 210 9.01 12.09 8.93
N MET A 211 9.44 12.19 7.67
CA MET A 211 9.04 11.26 6.60
C MET A 211 9.24 9.78 7.00
N GLY A 212 8.14 9.02 6.98
CA GLY A 212 8.08 7.67 7.52
C GLY A 212 8.48 6.54 6.57
N ARG A 213 8.63 5.33 7.12
CA ARG A 213 9.00 4.10 6.38
C ARG A 213 8.18 3.87 5.10
N PRO A 214 6.83 3.99 5.06
CA PRO A 214 6.05 3.68 3.86
C PRO A 214 6.44 4.53 2.65
N GLN A 215 6.79 5.80 2.90
CA GLN A 215 7.21 6.74 1.86
C GLN A 215 8.63 6.43 1.37
N VAL A 216 9.55 6.11 2.29
CA VAL A 216 10.90 5.61 1.96
C VAL A 216 10.83 4.32 1.14
N GLU A 217 9.91 3.41 1.48
CA GLU A 217 9.70 2.15 0.74
C GLU A 217 9.15 2.40 -0.68
N LYS A 218 8.25 3.38 -0.85
CA LYS A 218 7.76 3.81 -2.17
C LYS A 218 8.85 4.51 -2.99
N LEU A 219 9.58 5.45 -2.39
CA LEU A 219 10.65 6.20 -3.05
C LEU A 219 11.83 5.29 -3.45
N ALA A 220 12.15 4.26 -2.67
CA ALA A 220 13.11 3.23 -3.06
C ALA A 220 12.66 2.41 -4.27
N GLY A 221 11.35 2.14 -4.40
CA GLY A 221 10.78 1.57 -5.62
C GLY A 221 10.93 2.51 -6.83
N PHE A 222 10.64 3.80 -6.64
CA PHE A 222 10.78 4.83 -7.69
C PHE A 222 12.24 4.96 -8.16
N ARG A 223 13.21 5.08 -7.23
CA ARG A 223 14.63 5.16 -7.57
C ARG A 223 15.10 3.90 -8.28
N GLN A 224 14.70 2.71 -7.82
CA GLN A 224 15.09 1.45 -8.46
C GLN A 224 14.56 1.34 -9.90
N PHE A 225 13.32 1.76 -10.18
CA PHE A 225 12.82 1.79 -11.56
C PHE A 225 13.66 2.73 -12.44
N CYS A 226 13.94 3.96 -11.98
CA CYS A 226 14.72 4.91 -12.76
C CYS A 226 16.17 4.43 -12.98
N GLU A 227 16.77 3.76 -11.99
CA GLU A 227 18.10 3.16 -12.05
C GLU A 227 18.16 1.99 -13.04
N GLU A 228 17.17 1.10 -13.03
CA GLU A 228 17.05 0.01 -14.00
C GLU A 228 16.81 0.53 -15.42
N CYS A 229 15.97 1.56 -15.59
CA CYS A 229 15.70 2.22 -16.88
C CYS A 229 16.96 2.91 -17.44
N TRP A 230 17.66 3.68 -16.61
CA TRP A 230 18.91 4.34 -16.99
C TRP A 230 20.00 3.33 -17.37
N THR A 231 20.20 2.31 -16.55
CA THR A 231 21.20 1.25 -16.81
C THR A 231 20.89 0.55 -18.14
N ARG A 232 19.62 0.20 -18.40
CA ARG A 232 19.21 -0.41 -19.67
C ARG A 232 19.48 0.47 -20.88
N CYS A 233 19.29 1.78 -20.77
CA CYS A 233 19.63 2.72 -21.82
C CYS A 233 21.16 2.81 -22.02
N ALA A 234 21.95 2.83 -20.92
CA ALA A 234 23.41 2.84 -20.99
C ALA A 234 23.96 1.58 -21.66
N ASP A 235 23.48 0.40 -21.27
CA ASP A 235 23.86 -0.89 -21.84
C ASP A 235 23.55 -0.94 -23.35
N TYR A 236 22.35 -0.51 -23.76
CA TYR A 236 21.97 -0.46 -25.18
C TYR A 236 22.88 0.47 -26.01
N TRP A 237 23.23 1.66 -25.50
CA TRP A 237 24.12 2.58 -26.22
C TRP A 237 25.58 2.11 -26.22
N LEU A 238 26.01 1.36 -25.20
CA LEU A 238 27.32 0.71 -25.17
C LEU A 238 27.42 -0.46 -26.17
N GLU A 239 26.37 -1.27 -26.32
CA GLU A 239 26.29 -2.32 -27.35
C GLU A 239 26.27 -1.76 -28.77
N HIS A 240 25.69 -0.57 -28.97
CA HIS A 240 25.55 0.09 -30.27
C HIS A 240 26.52 1.26 -30.51
N ALA A 241 27.64 1.31 -29.77
CA ALA A 241 28.61 2.40 -29.84
C ALA A 241 29.29 2.63 -31.21
N GLU A 242 29.16 1.69 -32.15
CA GLU A 242 29.64 1.85 -33.54
C GLU A 242 28.62 2.59 -34.45
N ASP A 243 27.35 2.71 -34.05
CA ASP A 243 26.27 3.31 -34.84
C ASP A 243 25.21 3.98 -33.94
N LEU A 244 25.50 5.21 -33.49
CA LEU A 244 24.65 6.00 -32.59
C LEU A 244 23.57 6.84 -33.30
N GLY A 245 23.54 6.88 -34.64
CA GLY A 245 22.54 7.61 -35.43
C GLY A 245 22.41 9.10 -35.07
N GLU A 246 21.18 9.60 -34.98
CA GLU A 246 20.88 10.97 -34.48
C GLU A 246 20.89 11.05 -32.94
N ALA A 247 21.13 9.93 -32.23
CA ALA A 247 20.97 9.82 -30.78
C ALA A 247 22.26 10.02 -29.96
N GLU A 248 23.38 10.37 -30.60
CA GLU A 248 24.71 10.62 -29.97
C GLU A 248 24.63 11.48 -28.69
N GLN A 249 23.78 12.51 -28.67
CA GLN A 249 23.58 13.37 -27.50
C GLN A 249 23.00 12.61 -26.29
N TRP A 250 21.96 11.80 -26.49
CA TRP A 250 21.35 11.03 -25.40
C TRP A 250 22.22 9.84 -24.99
N ALA A 251 22.95 9.24 -25.94
CA ALA A 251 23.93 8.21 -25.64
C ALA A 251 25.00 8.71 -24.66
N SER A 252 25.64 9.86 -24.93
CA SER A 252 26.62 10.44 -24.01
C SER A 252 25.97 10.91 -22.68
N ASN A 253 24.79 11.53 -22.71
CA ASN A 253 24.05 11.92 -21.49
C ASN A 253 23.81 10.76 -20.51
N VAL A 254 23.68 9.53 -21.00
CA VAL A 254 23.34 8.33 -20.22
C VAL A 254 24.59 7.49 -19.89
N VAL A 255 25.54 7.36 -20.83
CA VAL A 255 26.75 6.56 -20.68
C VAL A 255 27.86 7.29 -19.91
N ASP A 256 28.04 8.59 -20.16
CA ASP A 256 29.01 9.44 -19.44
C ASP A 256 28.38 10.15 -18.21
N GLY A 257 27.06 10.08 -18.07
CA GLY A 257 26.28 10.78 -17.03
C GLY A 257 26.17 10.04 -15.69
N ASP A 258 26.01 10.81 -14.61
CA ASP A 258 25.78 10.27 -13.27
C ASP A 258 24.28 10.27 -12.91
N PHE A 259 23.67 9.09 -12.91
CA PHE A 259 22.29 8.87 -12.48
C PHE A 259 22.03 9.38 -11.05
N ALA A 260 22.99 9.28 -10.13
CA ALA A 260 22.81 9.75 -8.76
C ALA A 260 22.75 11.28 -8.67
N GLN A 261 23.49 11.99 -9.53
CA GLN A 261 23.42 13.44 -9.66
C GLN A 261 22.10 13.88 -10.32
N ALA A 262 21.69 13.27 -11.43
CA ALA A 262 20.42 13.56 -12.09
C ALA A 262 19.21 13.34 -11.16
N TRP A 263 19.21 12.22 -10.41
CA TRP A 263 18.23 11.93 -9.37
C TRP A 263 18.24 12.99 -8.24
N HIS A 264 19.43 13.45 -7.83
CA HIS A 264 19.57 14.46 -6.80
C HIS A 264 18.99 15.81 -7.23
N ASP A 265 19.37 16.28 -8.43
CA ASP A 265 19.01 17.61 -8.94
C ASP A 265 17.49 17.79 -9.11
N GLU A 266 16.75 16.72 -9.44
CA GLU A 266 15.29 16.75 -9.50
C GLU A 266 14.61 16.56 -8.14
N MET A 267 15.08 15.62 -7.31
CA MET A 267 14.44 15.34 -6.02
C MET A 267 14.70 16.44 -4.97
N VAL A 268 15.85 17.12 -5.00
CA VAL A 268 16.16 18.20 -4.04
C VAL A 268 15.23 19.41 -4.20
N GLN A 269 14.67 19.62 -5.41
CA GLN A 269 13.65 20.66 -5.66
C GLN A 269 12.32 20.41 -4.92
N LEU A 270 12.12 19.20 -4.38
CA LEU A 270 10.94 18.79 -3.61
C LEU A 270 11.22 18.73 -2.10
N ASP A 271 12.43 19.08 -1.63
CA ASP A 271 12.77 19.04 -0.21
C ASP A 271 12.34 20.31 0.53
N HIS A 272 11.42 20.18 1.49
CA HIS A 272 10.77 21.32 2.14
C HIS A 272 10.71 21.15 3.68
N GLU A 273 10.92 22.23 4.43
CA GLU A 273 10.83 22.23 5.89
C GLU A 273 9.37 22.05 6.35
N GLY A 274 9.14 21.18 7.33
CA GLY A 274 7.81 20.81 7.82
C GLY A 274 7.06 19.79 6.94
N GLN A 275 7.63 19.39 5.79
CA GLN A 275 7.01 18.41 4.90
C GLN A 275 7.17 16.99 5.46
N THR A 276 6.08 16.40 5.95
CA THR A 276 6.05 14.99 6.36
C THR A 276 5.75 14.04 5.21
N GLU A 277 5.13 14.51 4.13
CA GLU A 277 4.68 13.70 2.99
C GLU A 277 5.11 14.27 1.64
N LEU A 278 5.63 13.42 0.75
CA LEU A 278 6.02 13.81 -0.61
C LEU A 278 4.81 13.95 -1.56
N PRO A 279 4.78 14.97 -2.44
CA PRO A 279 3.70 15.18 -3.41
C PRO A 279 3.82 14.19 -4.59
N TRP A 280 3.30 12.97 -4.40
CA TRP A 280 3.59 11.81 -5.26
C TRP A 280 3.34 11.97 -6.75
N SER A 281 2.35 12.75 -7.19
CA SER A 281 2.13 13.02 -8.62
C SER A 281 3.26 13.87 -9.21
N ILE A 282 3.69 14.91 -8.50
CA ILE A 282 4.81 15.77 -8.91
C ILE A 282 6.13 15.00 -8.90
N VAL A 283 6.34 14.11 -7.93
CA VAL A 283 7.49 13.18 -7.90
C VAL A 283 7.47 12.27 -9.13
N GLU A 284 6.33 11.67 -9.45
CA GLU A 284 6.20 10.73 -10.58
C GLU A 284 6.40 11.43 -11.93
N ASP A 285 5.80 12.60 -12.15
CA ASP A 285 5.95 13.36 -13.38
C ASP A 285 7.38 13.90 -13.57
N ARG A 286 8.03 14.38 -12.50
CA ARG A 286 9.44 14.82 -12.56
C ARG A 286 10.39 13.68 -12.89
N LEU A 287 10.24 12.51 -12.25
CA LEU A 287 11.12 11.36 -12.52
C LEU A 287 10.93 10.79 -13.93
N LYS A 288 9.72 10.85 -14.50
CA LYS A 288 9.49 10.54 -15.91
C LYS A 288 10.08 11.60 -16.85
N GLY A 289 10.01 12.89 -16.47
CA GLY A 289 10.66 14.00 -17.18
C GLY A 289 12.19 13.87 -17.21
N MET A 290 12.82 13.60 -16.06
CA MET A 290 14.25 13.32 -15.92
C MET A 290 14.69 12.19 -16.87
N LEU A 291 13.94 11.09 -16.91
CA LEU A 291 14.22 9.99 -17.83
C LEU A 291 14.06 10.44 -19.30
N HIS A 292 13.01 11.18 -19.65
CA HIS A 292 12.81 11.72 -21.00
C HIS A 292 13.98 12.61 -21.46
N ASP A 293 14.36 13.60 -20.64
CA ASP A 293 15.36 14.62 -20.99
C ASP A 293 16.77 14.03 -21.12
N HIS A 294 17.14 13.06 -20.26
CA HIS A 294 18.45 12.41 -20.33
C HIS A 294 18.52 11.31 -21.39
N THR A 295 17.52 10.41 -21.48
CA THR A 295 17.58 9.22 -22.36
C THR A 295 17.02 9.44 -23.76
N GLY A 296 16.25 10.50 -23.99
CA GLY A 296 15.55 10.76 -25.25
C GLY A 296 14.27 9.94 -25.46
N LEU A 297 13.99 8.96 -24.59
CA LEU A 297 12.77 8.13 -24.64
C LEU A 297 11.52 8.99 -24.55
N HIS A 298 10.53 8.77 -25.42
CA HIS A 298 9.24 9.44 -25.28
C HIS A 298 8.52 9.03 -23.98
N PHE A 299 7.72 9.96 -23.42
CA PHE A 299 7.02 9.77 -22.13
C PHE A 299 6.12 8.53 -22.08
N ASN A 300 5.49 8.14 -23.21
CA ASN A 300 4.56 7.01 -23.25
C ASN A 300 5.23 5.64 -22.98
N PRO A 301 6.34 5.25 -23.67
CA PRO A 301 7.19 4.15 -23.24
C PRO A 301 7.56 4.15 -21.75
N ILE A 302 8.02 5.29 -21.22
CA ILE A 302 8.44 5.40 -19.81
C ILE A 302 7.25 5.13 -18.87
N ASP A 303 6.10 5.75 -19.11
CA ASP A 303 4.88 5.61 -18.31
C ASP A 303 4.31 4.18 -18.35
N MET A 304 4.39 3.49 -19.49
CA MET A 304 3.95 2.10 -19.59
C MET A 304 4.93 1.13 -18.90
N ALA A 305 6.24 1.30 -19.10
CA ALA A 305 7.25 0.52 -18.37
C ALA A 305 7.12 0.71 -16.85
N TRP A 306 6.89 1.94 -16.38
CA TRP A 306 6.61 2.28 -14.98
C TRP A 306 5.41 1.49 -14.44
N LYS A 307 4.25 1.56 -15.12
CA LYS A 307 3.03 0.84 -14.74
C LYS A 307 3.23 -0.68 -14.71
N ASN A 308 3.91 -1.23 -15.71
CA ASN A 308 4.20 -2.67 -15.80
C ASN A 308 5.14 -3.11 -14.65
N TRP A 309 6.20 -2.36 -14.38
CA TRP A 309 7.18 -2.67 -13.33
C TRP A 309 6.55 -2.71 -11.93
N PHE A 310 5.75 -1.70 -11.57
CA PHE A 310 5.05 -1.71 -10.27
C PHE A 310 3.99 -2.80 -10.18
N THR A 311 3.33 -3.16 -11.30
CA THR A 311 2.38 -4.27 -11.37
C THR A 311 3.08 -5.61 -11.13
N VAL A 312 4.16 -5.90 -11.88
CA VAL A 312 4.99 -7.09 -11.71
C VAL A 312 5.51 -7.19 -10.26
N ARG A 313 6.01 -6.10 -9.69
CA ARG A 313 6.53 -6.09 -8.31
C ARG A 313 5.44 -6.32 -7.25
N LYS A 314 4.20 -5.91 -7.52
CA LYS A 314 3.02 -6.15 -6.65
C LYS A 314 2.55 -7.61 -6.67
N TYR A 315 2.64 -8.28 -7.83
CA TYR A 315 2.14 -9.66 -8.02
C TYR A 315 3.24 -10.72 -8.10
N GLY A 316 4.52 -10.36 -7.94
CA GLY A 316 5.73 -11.13 -8.30
C GLY A 316 6.01 -12.48 -7.62
N ARG A 317 5.00 -13.18 -7.10
CA ARG A 317 5.02 -14.64 -6.86
C ARG A 317 4.27 -15.45 -7.92
N SER A 318 3.45 -14.81 -8.77
CA SER A 318 2.64 -15.45 -9.79
C SER A 318 2.95 -14.96 -11.22
N VAL A 319 4.08 -14.26 -11.40
CA VAL A 319 4.45 -13.59 -12.65
C VAL A 319 5.53 -14.40 -13.39
N SER A 320 5.34 -14.63 -14.68
CA SER A 320 6.26 -15.32 -15.60
C SER A 320 7.56 -14.56 -15.82
N GLU A 321 8.61 -15.22 -16.31
CA GLU A 321 9.81 -14.52 -16.79
C GLU A 321 9.53 -13.72 -18.08
N GLU A 322 8.55 -14.13 -18.88
CA GLU A 322 8.08 -13.41 -20.07
C GLU A 322 7.43 -12.07 -19.69
N GLU A 323 6.49 -12.08 -18.73
CA GLU A 323 5.86 -10.86 -18.18
C GLU A 323 6.87 -9.90 -17.51
N ARG A 324 8.06 -10.38 -17.15
CA ARG A 324 9.18 -9.55 -16.65
C ARG A 324 10.02 -8.95 -17.76
N ALA A 325 10.11 -9.59 -18.92
CA ALA A 325 10.70 -9.01 -20.13
C ALA A 325 9.77 -7.96 -20.74
N ASP A 326 8.45 -8.22 -20.75
CA ASP A 326 7.41 -7.35 -21.32
C ASP A 326 7.38 -5.93 -20.73
N ILE A 327 7.90 -5.73 -19.51
CA ILE A 327 8.10 -4.41 -18.88
C ILE A 327 8.85 -3.46 -19.82
N TRP A 328 9.91 -3.94 -20.47
CA TRP A 328 10.88 -3.09 -21.16
C TRP A 328 10.74 -3.09 -22.69
N THR A 329 9.94 -3.99 -23.26
CA THR A 329 9.75 -4.15 -24.73
C THR A 329 9.49 -2.84 -25.48
N THR A 330 8.76 -1.91 -24.88
CA THR A 330 8.44 -0.61 -25.51
C THR A 330 9.42 0.50 -25.21
N VAL A 331 10.30 0.33 -24.22
CA VAL A 331 11.53 1.12 -24.07
C VAL A 331 12.53 0.67 -25.14
N ASP A 332 12.70 -0.64 -25.34
CA ASP A 332 13.60 -1.20 -26.35
C ASP A 332 13.22 -0.77 -27.78
N ALA A 333 11.94 -0.86 -28.11
CA ALA A 333 11.42 -0.40 -29.41
C ALA A 333 11.56 1.12 -29.62
N GLU A 334 11.58 1.92 -28.55
CA GLU A 334 11.80 3.36 -28.61
C GLU A 334 13.29 3.70 -28.74
N LEU A 335 14.19 2.98 -28.06
CA LEU A 335 15.65 3.07 -28.27
C LEU A 335 16.02 2.73 -29.72
N GLU A 336 15.44 1.67 -30.28
CA GLU A 336 15.63 1.31 -31.69
C GLU A 336 15.10 2.40 -32.64
N ARG A 337 13.99 3.04 -32.31
CA ARG A 337 13.44 4.21 -33.05
C ARG A 337 14.27 5.49 -32.87
N LEU A 338 15.08 5.60 -31.82
CA LEU A 338 16.03 6.72 -31.62
C LEU A 338 17.32 6.49 -32.40
N ARG A 339 17.83 5.25 -32.42
CA ARG A 339 19.00 4.84 -33.23
C ARG A 339 18.70 4.91 -34.72
N HIS A 340 17.54 4.42 -35.15
CA HIS A 340 17.06 4.44 -36.53
C HIS A 340 15.75 5.25 -36.66
N PRO A 341 15.81 6.60 -36.72
CA PRO A 341 14.63 7.42 -36.95
C PRO A 341 13.94 7.04 -38.27
N PRO A 342 12.66 6.65 -38.27
CA PRO A 342 11.98 6.28 -39.51
C PRO A 342 11.85 7.51 -40.42
N GLU A 343 12.20 7.34 -41.70
CA GLU A 343 12.09 8.39 -42.72
C GLU A 343 10.69 9.02 -42.68
N ARG A 344 10.63 10.35 -42.50
CA ARG A 344 9.36 11.09 -42.36
C ARG A 344 8.65 11.24 -43.70
N TYR A 345 8.08 10.15 -44.20
CA TYR A 345 7.13 10.11 -45.30
C TYR A 345 5.85 10.88 -44.93
N LEU A 346 5.83 12.21 -45.18
CA LEU A 346 4.64 13.06 -45.00
C LEU A 346 3.44 12.64 -45.86
N TYR A 347 3.67 11.78 -46.86
CA TYR A 347 2.66 11.06 -47.64
C TYR A 347 3.11 9.62 -47.82
N PRO A 348 2.18 8.63 -47.88
CA PRO A 348 2.54 7.25 -48.17
C PRO A 348 3.40 7.15 -49.44
N PRO A 349 4.48 6.35 -49.45
CA PRO A 349 5.32 6.20 -50.63
C PRO A 349 4.46 5.69 -51.80
N LEU A 350 4.48 6.44 -52.91
CA LEU A 350 3.87 5.99 -54.16
C LEU A 350 4.56 4.70 -54.58
N GLN A 351 3.77 3.64 -54.82
CA GLN A 351 4.29 2.32 -55.17
C GLN A 351 5.20 2.41 -56.39
N ASP A 352 6.50 2.15 -56.19
CA ASP A 352 7.50 2.20 -57.24
C ASP A 352 7.23 1.10 -58.26
N LYS A 353 6.70 1.49 -59.42
CA LYS A 353 6.50 0.59 -60.55
C LYS A 353 7.87 0.31 -61.18
N THR A 354 8.45 -0.82 -60.78
CA THR A 354 9.71 -1.34 -61.29
C THR A 354 9.70 -1.48 -62.81
N VAL A 355 10.32 -0.52 -63.50
CA VAL A 355 10.65 -0.59 -64.92
C VAL A 355 12.18 -0.46 -65.06
N PRO A 356 12.91 -1.56 -65.27
CA PRO A 356 14.36 -1.52 -65.36
C PRO A 356 14.84 -1.06 -66.75
N THR A 357 15.91 -0.25 -66.77
CA THR A 357 16.81 0.02 -67.93
C THR A 357 16.19 0.78 -69.14
N THR A 358 16.87 1.68 -69.86
CA THR A 358 18.24 2.24 -69.75
C THR A 358 18.37 3.55 -70.55
N GLY A 359 19.25 4.46 -70.13
CA GLY A 359 20.07 5.26 -71.06
C GLY A 359 19.84 6.78 -71.18
N SER A 360 20.96 7.47 -71.45
CA SER A 360 21.11 8.87 -71.94
C SER A 360 20.50 10.03 -71.12
N ASP A 361 21.38 10.65 -70.32
CA ASP A 361 21.88 12.04 -70.46
C ASP A 361 20.95 13.28 -70.67
N ALA A 362 21.51 14.42 -70.21
CA ALA A 362 21.20 15.82 -70.60
C ALA A 362 20.06 16.62 -69.91
N ARG A 363 20.45 17.31 -68.83
CA ARG A 363 20.29 18.78 -68.60
C ARG A 363 18.89 19.43 -68.59
N ARG A 364 18.49 19.86 -67.39
CA ARG A 364 18.02 21.24 -67.05
C ARG A 364 16.99 21.91 -67.98
N SER A 365 15.73 21.96 -67.53
CA SER A 365 14.88 23.16 -67.71
C SER A 365 13.82 23.28 -66.61
N THR A 366 13.07 24.38 -66.58
CA THR A 366 12.22 24.83 -65.46
C THR A 366 10.72 24.87 -65.78
N ARG A 367 9.91 24.39 -64.82
CA ARG A 367 8.56 24.87 -64.42
C ARG A 367 7.39 24.91 -65.42
N SER A 368 6.20 24.91 -64.78
CA SER A 368 4.88 25.40 -65.25
C SER A 368 4.13 24.61 -66.32
N HIS A 369 3.07 23.94 -65.84
CA HIS A 369 1.83 23.66 -66.57
C HIS A 369 1.26 24.91 -67.30
N THR A 370 0.44 24.69 -68.33
CA THR A 370 -1.03 24.87 -68.27
C THR A 370 -1.69 24.12 -69.46
N PRO A 371 -2.81 23.39 -69.27
CA PRO A 371 -3.57 22.67 -70.32
C PRO A 371 -4.87 23.45 -70.69
N PRO A 372 -5.89 22.87 -71.37
CA PRO A 372 -5.99 21.65 -72.22
C PRO A 372 -6.51 21.95 -73.65
N ASP A 373 -6.77 20.92 -74.48
CA ASP A 373 -8.08 20.76 -75.16
C ASP A 373 -8.32 19.33 -75.72
N ILE A 374 -9.56 19.04 -76.17
CA ILE A 374 -10.18 17.69 -76.31
C ILE A 374 -11.08 17.66 -77.60
N PRO A 375 -11.61 16.55 -78.19
CA PRO A 375 -11.17 15.14 -78.39
C PRO A 375 -10.96 14.75 -79.90
N GLY A 376 -10.66 13.49 -80.23
CA GLY A 376 -10.57 13.02 -81.64
C GLY A 376 -10.63 11.49 -81.90
N ARG A 377 -11.84 10.93 -81.85
CA ARG A 377 -12.32 9.55 -82.15
C ARG A 377 -11.88 8.92 -83.50
N ALA A 378 -12.03 7.57 -83.59
CA ALA A 378 -12.05 6.63 -84.75
C ALA A 378 -10.89 5.60 -84.70
N ASP A 379 -11.14 4.29 -84.60
CA ASP A 379 -11.45 3.28 -85.66
C ASP A 379 -10.14 2.80 -86.37
N ASP A 380 -9.92 1.58 -86.87
CA ASP A 380 -10.76 0.38 -87.12
C ASP A 380 -9.85 -0.90 -87.18
N THR A 381 -10.42 -2.10 -87.41
CA THR A 381 -9.80 -3.42 -87.71
C THR A 381 -9.00 -4.08 -86.56
N GLY A 382 -8.90 -5.42 -86.41
CA GLY A 382 -9.30 -6.57 -87.26
C GLY A 382 -8.06 -7.33 -87.78
N ALA A 383 -7.97 -8.67 -87.84
CA ALA A 383 -8.84 -9.79 -87.45
C ALA A 383 -8.00 -11.11 -87.45
N ALA A 384 -8.64 -12.29 -87.38
CA ALA A 384 -8.06 -13.66 -87.45
C ALA A 384 -7.29 -14.13 -86.18
N ILE A 385 -7.64 -15.24 -85.50
CA ILE A 385 -7.66 -16.67 -85.91
C ILE A 385 -6.21 -17.20 -86.02
N ASP A 386 -5.73 -18.17 -85.24
CA ASP A 386 -6.33 -19.51 -85.06
C ASP A 386 -6.11 -20.19 -83.67
N THR A 387 -6.84 -21.30 -83.50
CA THR A 387 -6.75 -22.53 -82.66
C THR A 387 -5.42 -22.93 -81.97
N ASP A 388 -5.35 -23.86 -81.00
CA ASP A 388 -6.26 -25.01 -80.70
C ASP A 388 -6.28 -25.48 -79.21
N ASP A 389 -7.26 -26.34 -78.91
CA ASP A 389 -7.53 -27.25 -77.77
C ASP A 389 -6.64 -27.33 -76.49
N GLY A 390 -7.34 -27.49 -75.34
CA GLY A 390 -7.21 -28.79 -74.64
C GLY A 390 -7.08 -28.86 -73.10
N HIS A 391 -8.22 -29.07 -72.41
CA HIS A 391 -8.41 -29.91 -71.20
C HIS A 391 -7.57 -29.73 -69.90
N GLY A 392 -8.30 -29.52 -68.78
CA GLY A 392 -8.39 -30.50 -67.67
C GLY A 392 -7.21 -30.65 -66.68
N PRO A 393 -7.35 -30.28 -65.39
CA PRO A 393 -6.33 -30.49 -64.35
C PRO A 393 -6.53 -31.78 -63.56
N GLN A 394 -5.45 -32.52 -63.25
CA GLN A 394 -5.35 -33.39 -62.05
C GLN A 394 -3.92 -33.88 -61.73
N ASP A 395 -3.78 -34.44 -60.53
CA ASP A 395 -2.73 -35.31 -59.97
C ASP A 395 -1.29 -34.80 -59.78
N THR A 396 -0.84 -34.69 -58.53
CA THR A 396 -0.13 -35.80 -57.85
C THR A 396 0.01 -35.58 -56.33
N ASP A 397 0.07 -36.67 -55.56
CA ASP A 397 -0.13 -36.71 -54.09
C ASP A 397 1.15 -36.60 -53.20
N PRO A 398 1.00 -36.29 -51.89
CA PRO A 398 2.09 -36.21 -50.89
C PRO A 398 2.32 -37.50 -50.07
N VAL A 399 3.57 -37.78 -49.69
CA VAL A 399 4.06 -38.95 -48.88
C VAL A 399 5.45 -38.61 -48.28
N ASP A 400 5.91 -38.93 -47.06
CA ASP A 400 5.32 -39.25 -45.73
C ASP A 400 6.42 -39.07 -44.65
N ILE A 401 6.12 -38.54 -43.46
CA ILE A 401 6.85 -38.82 -42.19
C ILE A 401 5.85 -38.91 -41.03
N VAL A 402 6.01 -39.93 -40.17
CA VAL A 402 5.01 -40.39 -39.19
C VAL A 402 5.30 -39.90 -37.75
N PHE A 403 4.23 -39.57 -37.02
CA PHE A 403 4.16 -39.62 -35.55
C PHE A 403 2.98 -40.53 -35.14
N GLY A 404 3.06 -41.14 -33.96
CA GLY A 404 2.11 -42.18 -33.51
C GLY A 404 1.23 -41.76 -32.33
N ASP A 405 0.04 -42.35 -32.24
CA ASP A 405 -1.06 -41.93 -31.37
C ASP A 405 -0.89 -42.31 -29.88
N GLY A 406 -1.57 -41.54 -29.03
CA GLY A 406 -1.76 -41.83 -27.60
C GLY A 406 -2.93 -40.99 -27.06
N GLU A 407 -4.12 -41.58 -26.99
CA GLU A 407 -5.35 -40.90 -26.60
C GLU A 407 -5.36 -40.48 -25.12
N SER A 408 -5.97 -39.33 -24.83
CA SER A 408 -6.30 -38.90 -23.47
C SER A 408 -7.73 -38.36 -23.42
N ASP A 409 -8.64 -39.15 -22.86
CA ASP A 409 -10.04 -38.76 -22.61
C ASP A 409 -10.31 -38.77 -21.09
N LEU A 410 -10.89 -37.70 -20.57
CA LEU A 410 -11.12 -37.50 -19.13
C LEU A 410 -12.41 -36.73 -18.87
N SER A 411 -13.42 -37.45 -18.38
CA SER A 411 -14.54 -36.89 -17.62
C SER A 411 -15.13 -37.94 -16.66
N PRO A 412 -15.80 -37.50 -15.57
CA PRO A 412 -15.61 -38.15 -14.27
C PRO A 412 -16.70 -39.17 -13.91
N LYS A 413 -16.46 -39.92 -12.82
CA LYS A 413 -17.51 -40.67 -12.11
C LYS A 413 -17.29 -40.74 -10.61
N GLU A 414 -18.38 -40.83 -9.86
CA GLU A 414 -18.39 -40.82 -8.41
C GLU A 414 -17.87 -42.13 -7.77
N THR A 415 -17.46 -42.05 -6.50
CA THR A 415 -17.13 -43.20 -5.66
C THR A 415 -18.09 -43.25 -4.47
N ASP A 416 -18.75 -44.40 -4.25
CA ASP A 416 -19.61 -44.64 -3.09
C ASP A 416 -19.32 -46.02 -2.46
N ALA A 417 -19.63 -46.12 -1.16
CA ALA A 417 -19.75 -47.28 -0.26
C ALA A 417 -18.88 -48.55 -0.47
N GLY A 418 -18.07 -48.89 0.54
CA GLY A 418 -17.42 -50.20 0.67
C GLY A 418 -16.81 -50.44 2.07
N ASP A 419 -17.57 -51.06 2.97
CA ASP A 419 -17.18 -51.33 4.37
C ASP A 419 -16.49 -52.70 4.58
N GLY A 420 -15.76 -52.86 5.69
CA GLY A 420 -15.51 -54.14 6.35
C GLY A 420 -14.10 -54.75 6.25
N GLY A 421 -13.20 -54.43 7.19
CA GLY A 421 -11.90 -55.12 7.34
C GLY A 421 -11.17 -54.83 8.65
N ALA A 422 -11.13 -55.78 9.58
CA ALA A 422 -10.74 -55.51 10.97
C ALA A 422 -9.28 -55.87 11.35
N VAL A 423 -8.59 -54.90 11.95
CA VAL A 423 -7.54 -55.01 12.99
C VAL A 423 -6.29 -55.87 12.71
N SER A 424 -5.12 -55.22 12.78
CA SER A 424 -3.94 -55.80 13.44
C SER A 424 -3.13 -54.75 14.19
N ARG A 425 -2.59 -55.13 15.36
CA ARG A 425 -2.12 -54.23 16.41
C ARG A 425 -0.58 -54.24 16.50
N GLY A 426 0.07 -53.37 15.73
CA GLY A 426 1.54 -53.23 15.68
C GLY A 426 2.02 -51.93 16.35
N GLY A 427 2.47 -52.00 17.60
CA GLY A 427 2.98 -50.83 18.33
C GLY A 427 4.42 -50.49 17.97
N SER A 428 4.62 -49.49 17.11
CA SER A 428 5.92 -48.81 16.96
C SER A 428 6.16 -47.91 18.16
N ARG A 429 7.36 -47.95 18.74
CA ARG A 429 7.74 -47.04 19.84
C ARG A 429 7.90 -45.62 19.30
N ASP A 430 7.18 -44.64 19.87
CA ASP A 430 7.43 -43.23 19.60
C ASP A 430 8.92 -42.89 19.87
N SER A 431 9.51 -42.05 19.01
CA SER A 431 10.85 -41.49 19.23
C SER A 431 10.84 -40.64 20.52
N PRO A 432 11.93 -40.62 21.32
CA PRO A 432 12.02 -39.74 22.50
C PRO A 432 11.83 -38.25 22.16
N GLU A 433 12.05 -37.84 20.91
CA GLU A 433 11.76 -36.48 20.45
C GLU A 433 10.25 -36.25 20.24
N MET A 434 9.51 -37.24 19.73
CA MET A 434 8.04 -37.17 19.66
C MET A 434 7.41 -37.22 21.05
N GLN A 435 8.02 -37.92 22.00
CA GLN A 435 7.58 -37.89 23.40
C GLN A 435 7.73 -36.49 23.99
N ARG A 436 8.91 -35.86 23.90
CA ARG A 436 9.10 -34.46 24.31
C ARG A 436 8.17 -33.49 23.59
N MET A 437 7.93 -33.68 22.30
CA MET A 437 7.07 -32.77 21.52
C MET A 437 5.59 -32.91 21.91
N ARG A 438 5.13 -34.11 22.30
CA ARG A 438 3.81 -34.31 22.92
C ARG A 438 3.76 -33.71 24.33
N GLU A 439 4.76 -33.95 25.18
CA GLU A 439 4.87 -33.34 26.52
C GLU A 439 4.86 -31.80 26.44
N GLN A 440 5.49 -31.23 25.41
CA GLN A 440 5.53 -29.78 25.17
C GLN A 440 4.21 -29.24 24.60
N LEU A 441 3.49 -30.00 23.76
CA LEU A 441 2.12 -29.66 23.37
C LEU A 441 1.18 -29.70 24.58
N GLU A 442 1.23 -30.77 25.36
CA GLU A 442 0.37 -30.98 26.54
C GLU A 442 0.61 -29.91 27.61
N GLN A 443 1.86 -29.45 27.79
CA GLN A 443 2.18 -28.28 28.61
C GLN A 443 1.61 -26.97 28.03
N LEU A 444 1.61 -26.78 26.71
CA LEU A 444 1.03 -25.59 26.07
C LEU A 444 -0.50 -25.59 26.13
N GLU A 445 -1.14 -26.74 25.94
CA GLU A 445 -2.59 -26.92 26.07
C GLU A 445 -3.05 -26.71 27.53
N GLN A 446 -2.33 -27.30 28.51
CA GLN A 446 -2.58 -27.02 29.93
C GLN A 446 -2.36 -25.53 30.25
N ARG A 447 -1.32 -24.90 29.69
CA ARG A 447 -1.05 -23.48 29.92
C ARG A 447 -2.10 -22.55 29.30
N ASN A 448 -2.64 -22.91 28.14
CA ASN A 448 -3.76 -22.20 27.54
C ASN A 448 -5.04 -22.38 28.36
N ALA A 449 -5.35 -23.60 28.83
CA ALA A 449 -6.49 -23.85 29.70
C ALA A 449 -6.38 -23.12 31.07
N GLU A 450 -5.17 -23.00 31.63
CA GLU A 450 -4.91 -22.13 32.79
C GLU A 450 -5.20 -20.65 32.49
N LEU A 451 -4.76 -20.15 31.32
CA LEU A 451 -4.96 -18.76 30.90
C LEU A 451 -6.43 -18.46 30.60
N GLU A 452 -7.17 -19.38 29.99
CA GLU A 452 -8.62 -19.28 29.75
C GLU A 452 -9.39 -19.26 31.08
N GLN A 453 -9.05 -20.16 32.01
CA GLN A 453 -9.65 -20.16 33.36
C GLN A 453 -9.29 -18.90 34.14
N TRP A 454 -8.09 -18.35 33.96
CA TRP A 454 -7.66 -17.09 34.59
C TRP A 454 -8.38 -15.87 33.98
N ALA A 455 -8.62 -15.86 32.66
CA ALA A 455 -9.44 -14.85 31.99
C ALA A 455 -10.90 -14.90 32.47
N GLN A 456 -11.46 -16.11 32.65
CA GLN A 456 -12.81 -16.32 33.19
C GLN A 456 -12.96 -15.97 34.68
N GLN A 457 -11.87 -16.03 35.46
CA GLN A 457 -11.84 -15.69 36.89
C GLN A 457 -11.45 -14.24 37.17
N THR A 458 -10.85 -13.54 36.21
CA THR A 458 -10.57 -12.11 36.32
C THR A 458 -11.90 -11.36 36.16
N PRO A 459 -12.35 -10.58 37.16
CA PRO A 459 -13.58 -9.81 37.02
C PRO A 459 -13.41 -8.83 35.88
N ALA A 460 -14.32 -8.87 34.91
CA ALA A 460 -14.27 -7.99 33.74
C ALA A 460 -14.09 -6.54 34.17
N ALA A 461 -13.17 -5.82 33.51
CA ALA A 461 -13.11 -4.37 33.63
C ALA A 461 -14.52 -3.80 33.36
N PRO A 462 -14.96 -2.76 34.09
CA PRO A 462 -16.32 -2.27 33.98
C PRO A 462 -16.61 -1.92 32.52
N GLN A 463 -17.64 -2.55 31.96
CA GLN A 463 -18.16 -2.23 30.63
C GLN A 463 -18.33 -0.71 30.56
N PRO A 464 -17.84 -0.02 29.51
CA PRO A 464 -18.18 1.37 29.31
C PRO A 464 -19.70 1.46 29.24
N SER A 465 -20.30 2.29 30.10
CA SER A 465 -21.76 2.41 30.14
C SER A 465 -22.28 2.84 28.77
N GLU A 466 -23.48 2.39 28.41
CA GLU A 466 -24.14 2.56 27.09
C GLU A 466 -24.45 4.03 26.73
N THR A 467 -23.86 4.98 27.45
CA THR A 467 -24.12 6.42 27.45
C THR A 467 -23.21 7.20 26.49
N SER A 468 -22.03 6.65 26.13
CA SER A 468 -21.02 7.40 25.34
C SER A 468 -21.21 7.36 23.81
N LEU A 469 -22.21 6.61 23.31
CA LEU A 469 -22.61 6.57 21.89
C LEU A 469 -24.02 7.15 21.65
N HIS A 470 -24.53 7.94 22.59
CA HIS A 470 -25.80 8.68 22.49
C HIS A 470 -25.62 10.21 22.45
N GLU A 471 -24.40 10.74 22.67
CA GLU A 471 -24.21 12.18 22.89
C GLU A 471 -24.00 13.00 21.60
N TRP A 472 -24.04 12.37 20.42
CA TRP A 472 -23.90 13.03 19.12
C TRP A 472 -25.14 12.75 18.25
N LEU A 473 -26.01 13.77 18.14
CA LEU A 473 -27.19 13.88 17.27
C LEU A 473 -28.51 13.21 17.73
N ASP A 474 -28.94 13.51 18.97
CA ASP A 474 -30.37 13.73 19.24
C ASP A 474 -30.63 15.25 19.32
N SER A 475 -31.37 15.82 18.36
CA SER A 475 -31.91 17.19 18.43
C SER A 475 -33.41 17.23 18.67
N ASP A 476 -34.14 16.18 18.28
CA ASP A 476 -35.60 16.10 18.26
C ASP A 476 -36.03 14.75 18.82
N GLY A 477 -36.43 14.75 20.10
CA GLY A 477 -36.60 13.53 20.91
C GLY A 477 -37.85 12.71 20.62
N GLU A 478 -37.89 12.01 19.49
CA GLU A 478 -38.79 10.87 19.28
C GLU A 478 -38.02 9.54 19.32
N ALA A 479 -38.30 8.73 20.34
CA ALA A 479 -37.69 7.41 20.50
C ALA A 479 -38.08 6.49 19.33
N ARG A 480 -37.11 6.16 18.46
CA ARG A 480 -37.32 5.20 17.36
C ARG A 480 -37.73 3.83 17.92
N PRO A 481 -38.63 3.10 17.25
CA PRO A 481 -39.00 1.76 17.67
C PRO A 481 -37.77 0.84 17.62
N ILE A 482 -37.56 0.10 18.72
CA ILE A 482 -36.58 -0.98 18.77
C ILE A 482 -37.05 -2.06 17.78
N ARG A 483 -36.28 -2.27 16.69
CA ARG A 483 -36.58 -3.32 15.70
C ARG A 483 -36.63 -4.69 16.37
N SER A 484 -37.51 -5.59 15.92
CA SER A 484 -37.56 -6.95 16.48
C SER A 484 -36.25 -7.72 16.21
N ALA A 485 -36.01 -8.82 16.92
CA ALA A 485 -34.85 -9.69 16.64
C ALA A 485 -34.89 -10.19 15.18
N ASP A 486 -36.06 -10.67 14.73
CA ASP A 486 -36.27 -11.11 13.34
C ASP A 486 -36.00 -10.00 12.30
N GLU A 487 -36.29 -8.73 12.62
CA GLU A 487 -35.96 -7.57 11.78
C GLU A 487 -34.47 -7.19 11.82
N GLN A 488 -33.74 -7.54 12.88
CA GLN A 488 -32.30 -7.33 12.99
C GLN A 488 -31.55 -8.42 12.21
N ASP A 489 -31.91 -9.68 12.39
CA ASP A 489 -31.33 -10.82 11.68
C ASP A 489 -31.54 -10.69 10.16
N THR A 490 -32.76 -10.33 9.72
CA THR A 490 -33.05 -10.11 8.29
C THR A 490 -32.42 -8.85 7.68
N LEU A 491 -31.92 -7.91 8.51
CA LEU A 491 -31.07 -6.80 8.04
C LEU A 491 -29.62 -7.27 7.83
N VAL A 492 -29.08 -8.06 8.77
CA VAL A 492 -27.73 -8.62 8.68
C VAL A 492 -27.62 -9.60 7.50
N ASP A 493 -28.62 -10.46 7.30
CA ASP A 493 -28.69 -11.39 6.17
C ASP A 493 -28.80 -10.65 4.82
N ASP A 494 -29.68 -9.64 4.68
CA ASP A 494 -29.85 -8.86 3.45
C ASP A 494 -28.57 -8.13 3.01
N LEU A 495 -27.68 -7.81 3.96
CA LEU A 495 -26.40 -7.14 3.74
C LEU A 495 -25.21 -8.11 3.61
N THR A 496 -25.40 -9.40 3.92
CA THR A 496 -24.35 -10.43 3.86
C THR A 496 -24.30 -11.07 2.48
N LEU A 497 -23.54 -10.43 1.56
CA LEU A 497 -23.36 -10.93 0.18
C LEU A 497 -22.72 -12.33 0.08
N SER A 498 -21.93 -12.71 1.10
CA SER A 498 -21.34 -14.03 1.25
C SER A 498 -21.00 -14.28 2.74
N PRO A 499 -21.33 -15.44 3.34
CA PRO A 499 -21.03 -15.70 4.74
C PRO A 499 -19.54 -15.60 5.06
N TYR A 500 -19.17 -14.67 5.96
CA TYR A 500 -17.79 -14.47 6.42
C TYR A 500 -17.67 -14.75 7.92
N HIS A 501 -17.13 -15.91 8.27
CA HIS A 501 -16.90 -16.30 9.66
C HIS A 501 -15.53 -15.80 10.15
N GLU A 502 -15.51 -14.60 10.74
CA GLU A 502 -14.34 -14.11 11.48
C GLU A 502 -14.28 -14.75 12.88
N SER A 503 -13.18 -15.45 13.19
CA SER A 503 -12.91 -15.91 14.55
C SER A 503 -12.70 -14.73 15.51
N GLU A 504 -13.19 -14.84 16.75
CA GLU A 504 -13.18 -13.74 17.72
C GLU A 504 -11.81 -13.05 17.89
N GLY A 505 -10.71 -13.81 17.92
CA GLY A 505 -9.35 -13.26 18.02
C GLY A 505 -8.91 -12.40 16.83
N HIS A 506 -9.41 -12.68 15.62
CA HIS A 506 -9.18 -11.82 14.44
C HIS A 506 -10.02 -10.53 14.53
N ARG A 507 -11.28 -10.61 15.00
CA ARG A 507 -12.12 -9.43 15.29
C ARG A 507 -11.43 -8.55 16.34
N GLN A 508 -11.01 -9.13 17.46
CA GLN A 508 -10.28 -8.41 18.51
C GLN A 508 -8.98 -7.77 17.97
N LEU A 509 -8.22 -8.45 17.09
CA LEU A 509 -7.02 -7.90 16.47
C LEU A 509 -7.33 -6.69 15.56
N ARG A 510 -8.37 -6.77 14.70
CA ARG A 510 -8.82 -5.61 13.90
C ARG A 510 -9.26 -4.44 14.78
N HIS A 511 -10.03 -4.73 15.83
CA HIS A 511 -10.55 -3.70 16.74
C HIS A 511 -9.45 -3.06 17.60
N TRP A 512 -8.36 -3.78 17.88
CA TRP A 512 -7.16 -3.19 18.46
C TRP A 512 -6.37 -2.35 17.43
N GLN A 513 -6.16 -2.86 16.21
CA GLN A 513 -5.44 -2.14 15.15
C GLN A 513 -6.08 -0.80 14.80
N ALA A 514 -7.41 -0.74 14.66
CA ALA A 514 -8.11 0.52 14.40
C ALA A 514 -7.87 1.54 15.54
N ARG A 515 -7.96 1.10 16.80
CA ARG A 515 -7.76 1.95 17.98
C ARG A 515 -6.33 2.49 18.08
N GLU A 516 -5.31 1.71 17.74
CA GLU A 516 -3.92 2.18 17.62
C GLU A 516 -3.74 3.23 16.51
N HIS A 517 -4.58 3.20 15.47
CA HIS A 517 -4.63 4.20 14.41
C HIS A 517 -5.59 5.37 14.69
N GLY A 518 -6.27 5.39 15.85
CA GLY A 518 -7.22 6.44 16.23
C GLY A 518 -8.61 6.32 15.59
N GLU A 519 -8.91 5.21 14.93
CA GLU A 519 -10.20 4.91 14.32
C GLU A 519 -11.02 3.96 15.21
N GLU A 520 -12.35 4.12 15.21
CA GLU A 520 -13.23 3.15 15.86
C GLU A 520 -13.60 2.04 14.86
N ALA A 521 -13.19 0.80 15.16
CA ALA A 521 -13.47 -0.33 14.29
C ALA A 521 -14.98 -0.58 14.14
N ILE A 522 -15.43 -0.52 12.89
CA ILE A 522 -16.81 -0.80 12.51
C ILE A 522 -17.10 -2.29 12.76
N ASP A 523 -17.94 -2.55 13.77
CA ASP A 523 -18.61 -3.83 13.96
C ASP A 523 -19.73 -3.96 12.92
N PHE A 524 -19.72 -5.03 12.13
CA PHE A 524 -20.62 -5.18 10.98
C PHE A 524 -22.07 -5.34 11.42
N GLU A 525 -22.31 -6.17 12.43
CA GLU A 525 -23.63 -6.42 12.98
C GLU A 525 -24.23 -5.13 13.58
N ALA A 526 -23.45 -4.34 14.31
CA ALA A 526 -23.90 -3.05 14.83
C ALA A 526 -24.06 -1.95 13.76
N ALA A 527 -23.36 -2.05 12.63
CA ALA A 527 -23.44 -1.11 11.51
C ALA A 527 -24.57 -1.43 10.52
N ALA A 528 -24.86 -2.71 10.27
CA ALA A 528 -25.97 -3.18 9.45
C ALA A 528 -27.33 -2.65 9.95
N LEU A 529 -27.47 -2.46 11.26
CA LEU A 529 -28.67 -1.87 11.88
C LEU A 529 -28.76 -0.33 11.71
N LYS A 530 -27.71 0.33 11.21
CA LYS A 530 -27.60 1.79 11.05
C LYS A 530 -27.68 2.22 9.58
N SER A 531 -28.82 1.95 8.95
CA SER A 531 -29.17 2.47 7.61
C SER A 531 -28.93 3.99 7.48
N VAL A 532 -28.02 4.41 6.59
CA VAL A 532 -27.77 5.82 6.27
C VAL A 532 -28.77 6.27 5.20
N PRO A 533 -29.76 7.12 5.51
CA PRO A 533 -30.84 7.42 4.58
C PRO A 533 -30.39 8.33 3.44
N LEU A 534 -30.42 7.82 2.20
CA LEU A 534 -30.14 8.61 1.01
C LEU A 534 -31.37 9.45 0.65
N GLN A 535 -31.41 10.70 1.16
CA GLN A 535 -32.53 11.61 1.03
C GLN A 535 -32.69 12.20 -0.39
N SER A 536 -33.02 11.33 -1.35
CA SER A 536 -33.41 11.72 -2.71
C SER A 536 -34.83 12.27 -2.73
N GLY A 537 -34.96 13.60 -2.62
CA GLY A 537 -36.23 14.30 -2.77
C GLY A 537 -36.80 14.13 -4.20
N GLY A 538 -38.00 13.56 -4.30
CA GLY A 538 -38.68 13.28 -5.57
C GLY A 538 -40.08 12.72 -5.37
N PRO A 539 -40.80 12.32 -6.44
CA PRO A 539 -42.20 11.89 -6.38
C PRO A 539 -42.43 10.48 -5.78
N VAL A 540 -41.38 9.78 -5.37
CA VAL A 540 -41.43 8.45 -4.75
C VAL A 540 -40.77 8.53 -3.36
N ALA A 541 -41.22 7.71 -2.42
CA ALA A 541 -40.70 7.63 -1.06
C ALA A 541 -39.15 7.57 -1.00
N PRO A 542 -38.52 8.18 0.01
CA PRO A 542 -37.06 8.21 0.13
C PRO A 542 -36.47 6.80 0.31
N ILE A 543 -35.35 6.55 -0.36
CA ILE A 543 -34.63 5.27 -0.27
C ILE A 543 -33.81 5.30 1.02
N THR A 544 -34.35 4.65 2.06
CA THR A 544 -33.70 4.54 3.38
C THR A 544 -32.52 3.57 3.39
N ASP A 545 -32.55 2.58 2.50
CA ASP A 545 -31.55 1.54 2.31
C ASP A 545 -31.61 1.07 0.84
N LEU A 546 -30.47 0.69 0.25
CA LEU A 546 -30.35 0.26 -1.14
C LEU A 546 -30.44 -1.27 -1.33
N TRP A 547 -30.20 -2.02 -0.26
CA TRP A 547 -30.08 -3.48 -0.27
C TRP A 547 -31.18 -4.15 0.55
N HIS A 548 -31.60 -3.54 1.66
CA HIS A 548 -32.68 -4.07 2.47
C HIS A 548 -34.07 -3.76 1.91
N VAL A 549 -34.88 -4.80 1.69
CA VAL A 549 -36.32 -4.66 1.40
C VAL A 549 -37.10 -5.15 2.61
N PRO A 550 -37.82 -4.27 3.35
CA PRO A 550 -38.59 -4.68 4.53
C PRO A 550 -39.61 -5.77 4.21
N ALA A 551 -39.71 -6.79 5.07
CA ALA A 551 -40.52 -7.99 4.82
C ALA A 551 -41.98 -7.68 4.41
N TRP A 552 -42.60 -6.67 5.02
CA TRP A 552 -43.97 -6.23 4.69
C TRP A 552 -44.13 -5.66 3.27
N ARG A 553 -43.04 -5.22 2.62
CA ARG A 553 -42.96 -4.75 1.22
C ARG A 553 -42.50 -5.83 0.22
N ARG A 554 -42.14 -7.04 0.66
CA ARG A 554 -41.67 -8.13 -0.22
C ARG A 554 -42.79 -8.88 -0.96
N LYS A 555 -44.07 -8.54 -0.79
CA LYS A 555 -45.15 -9.21 -1.54
C LYS A 555 -45.05 -8.87 -3.03
N PRO A 556 -45.29 -9.81 -3.96
CA PRO A 556 -45.12 -9.56 -5.40
C PRO A 556 -45.91 -8.35 -5.94
N GLN A 557 -47.12 -8.09 -5.43
CA GLN A 557 -47.91 -6.91 -5.81
C GLN A 557 -47.28 -5.61 -5.29
N ASP A 558 -46.81 -5.58 -4.04
CA ASP A 558 -46.21 -4.41 -3.40
C ASP A 558 -44.83 -4.08 -4.04
N LEU A 559 -44.06 -5.11 -4.43
CA LEU A 559 -42.84 -4.96 -5.22
C LEU A 559 -43.11 -4.40 -6.62
N ARG A 560 -44.11 -4.92 -7.34
CA ARG A 560 -44.50 -4.41 -8.67
C ARG A 560 -44.97 -2.95 -8.63
N MET A 561 -45.66 -2.54 -7.57
CA MET A 561 -46.04 -1.12 -7.39
C MET A 561 -44.81 -0.22 -7.18
N GLN A 562 -43.86 -0.61 -6.32
CA GLN A 562 -42.61 0.15 -6.11
C GLN A 562 -41.74 0.20 -7.37
N ILE A 563 -41.69 -0.89 -8.15
CA ILE A 563 -41.03 -0.90 -9.46
C ILE A 563 -41.72 0.12 -10.39
N GLY A 564 -43.06 0.12 -10.46
CA GLY A 564 -43.83 1.08 -11.24
C GLY A 564 -43.57 2.54 -10.86
N GLU A 565 -43.46 2.86 -9.57
CA GLU A 565 -43.11 4.20 -9.08
C GLU A 565 -41.70 4.63 -9.53
N VAL A 566 -40.71 3.74 -9.47
CA VAL A 566 -39.35 4.02 -9.94
C VAL A 566 -39.29 4.19 -11.47
N VAL A 567 -39.98 3.31 -12.21
CA VAL A 567 -40.13 3.39 -13.67
C VAL A 567 -40.79 4.70 -14.07
N GLN A 568 -41.82 5.16 -13.35
CA GLN A 568 -42.48 6.44 -13.60
C GLN A 568 -41.55 7.64 -13.36
N ALA A 569 -40.67 7.60 -12.35
CA ALA A 569 -39.68 8.64 -12.12
C ALA A 569 -38.62 8.71 -13.24
N LEU A 570 -38.16 7.56 -13.74
CA LEU A 570 -37.22 7.48 -14.87
C LEU A 570 -37.87 7.95 -16.18
N ALA A 571 -39.09 7.51 -16.46
CA ALA A 571 -39.87 7.94 -17.63
C ALA A 571 -40.14 9.45 -17.63
N SER A 572 -40.51 10.02 -16.49
CA SER A 572 -40.76 11.45 -16.34
C SER A 572 -39.52 12.30 -16.65
N TRP A 573 -38.32 11.87 -16.25
CA TRP A 573 -37.06 12.54 -16.60
C TRP A 573 -36.70 12.38 -18.09
N ALA A 574 -37.05 11.24 -18.69
CA ALA A 574 -36.86 10.95 -20.11
C ALA A 574 -37.86 11.67 -21.03
N GLY A 575 -38.93 12.26 -20.49
CA GLY A 575 -40.02 12.87 -21.25
C GLY A 575 -41.06 11.88 -21.79
N LEU A 576 -41.15 10.68 -21.20
CA LEU A 576 -42.11 9.63 -21.57
C LEU A 576 -43.30 9.59 -20.59
N ASP A 577 -44.52 9.34 -21.10
CA ASP A 577 -45.67 9.06 -20.23
C ASP A 577 -45.60 7.61 -19.71
N ALA A 578 -45.65 7.47 -18.39
CA ALA A 578 -45.73 6.20 -17.69
C ALA A 578 -46.97 6.18 -16.79
N SER A 579 -47.98 5.42 -17.21
CA SER A 579 -49.29 5.36 -16.58
C SER A 579 -49.96 4.01 -16.86
N GLY A 580 -51.05 3.66 -16.16
CA GLY A 580 -51.79 2.41 -16.42
C GLY A 580 -52.50 2.36 -17.79
N SER A 581 -52.50 3.49 -18.52
CA SER A 581 -53.15 3.69 -19.82
C SER A 581 -52.21 4.27 -20.89
N SER A 582 -50.91 4.42 -20.60
CA SER A 582 -49.91 4.83 -21.59
C SER A 582 -49.72 3.72 -22.63
N GLU A 583 -49.53 4.12 -23.89
CA GLU A 583 -49.20 3.20 -24.99
C GLU A 583 -47.69 2.89 -25.07
N ILE A 584 -46.83 3.62 -24.32
CA ILE A 584 -45.37 3.51 -24.39
C ILE A 584 -44.78 2.80 -23.16
N ILE A 585 -45.18 3.21 -21.94
CA ILE A 585 -44.76 2.58 -20.68
C ILE A 585 -46.00 2.35 -19.82
N ARG A 586 -46.53 1.13 -19.88
CA ARG A 586 -47.79 0.78 -19.23
C ARG A 586 -47.53 0.14 -17.87
N LEU A 587 -47.95 0.81 -16.80
CA LEU A 587 -47.73 0.30 -15.43
C LEU A 587 -48.73 -0.81 -15.09
N ASN A 588 -48.24 -2.01 -14.73
CA ASN A 588 -49.04 -3.19 -14.43
C ASN A 588 -48.61 -3.85 -13.10
N ALA A 589 -49.32 -3.54 -12.02
CA ALA A 589 -49.03 -4.07 -10.68
C ALA A 589 -49.31 -5.58 -10.49
N ARG A 590 -49.79 -6.30 -11.51
CA ARG A 590 -50.23 -7.70 -11.41
C ARG A 590 -49.26 -8.69 -12.03
N GLU A 591 -48.72 -8.37 -13.20
CA GLU A 591 -47.98 -9.31 -14.06
C GLU A 591 -46.57 -8.79 -14.39
N GLY A 592 -45.71 -9.67 -14.91
CA GLY A 592 -44.31 -9.35 -15.25
C GLY A 592 -43.53 -8.73 -14.09
N LEU A 593 -42.75 -7.70 -14.40
CA LEU A 593 -41.93 -6.94 -13.44
C LEU A 593 -42.67 -5.77 -12.77
N GLY A 594 -43.88 -5.42 -13.19
CA GLY A 594 -44.58 -4.19 -12.74
C GLY A 594 -44.89 -3.20 -13.86
N TYR A 595 -44.38 -3.43 -15.07
CA TYR A 595 -44.59 -2.59 -16.26
C TYR A 595 -44.48 -3.42 -17.54
N GLU A 596 -45.12 -2.93 -18.59
CA GLU A 596 -45.05 -3.38 -19.98
C GLU A 596 -44.48 -2.24 -20.83
N LEU A 597 -43.71 -2.56 -21.88
CA LEU A 597 -43.17 -1.59 -22.84
C LEU A 597 -43.90 -1.72 -24.18
N GLY A 598 -44.40 -0.60 -24.69
CA GLY A 598 -44.90 -0.46 -26.05
C GLY A 598 -43.87 0.18 -26.97
N PRO A 599 -44.16 0.27 -28.29
CA PRO A 599 -43.24 0.83 -29.26
C PRO A 599 -42.98 2.33 -29.01
N LEU A 600 -41.73 2.73 -29.20
CA LEU A 600 -41.34 4.13 -29.17
C LEU A 600 -41.81 4.82 -30.47
N GLY A 601 -42.48 5.97 -30.38
CA GLY A 601 -43.00 6.68 -31.54
C GLY A 601 -41.91 7.30 -32.44
N ASP A 602 -42.27 7.65 -33.68
CA ASP A 602 -41.36 7.91 -34.82
C ASP A 602 -40.13 8.82 -34.60
N TYR A 603 -40.15 9.72 -33.60
CA TYR A 603 -39.06 10.66 -33.31
C TYR A 603 -38.78 10.82 -31.80
N PRO A 604 -38.17 9.82 -31.14
CA PRO A 604 -37.92 9.86 -29.71
C PRO A 604 -36.58 10.54 -29.38
N GLY A 605 -36.55 11.40 -28.37
CA GLY A 605 -35.31 12.05 -27.90
C GLY A 605 -34.32 11.05 -27.28
N ARG A 606 -33.02 11.37 -27.26
CA ARG A 606 -31.96 10.43 -26.85
C ARG A 606 -32.16 9.88 -25.42
N ARG A 607 -32.60 10.71 -24.46
CA ARG A 607 -32.97 10.25 -23.10
C ARG A 607 -34.08 9.20 -23.11
N ALA A 608 -35.10 9.37 -23.96
CA ALA A 608 -36.19 8.41 -24.11
C ALA A 608 -35.72 7.09 -24.73
N GLN A 609 -34.84 7.14 -25.73
CA GLN A 609 -34.21 5.95 -26.31
C GLN A 609 -33.40 5.17 -25.26
N LEU A 610 -32.52 5.86 -24.52
CA LEU A 610 -31.67 5.25 -23.48
C LEU A 610 -32.50 4.66 -22.33
N ILE A 611 -33.49 5.38 -21.81
CA ILE A 611 -34.32 4.89 -20.69
C ILE A 611 -35.27 3.77 -21.13
N TRP A 612 -35.85 3.82 -22.33
CA TRP A 612 -36.66 2.70 -22.83
C TRP A 612 -35.81 1.45 -23.03
N GLN A 613 -34.61 1.57 -23.61
CA GLN A 613 -33.69 0.44 -23.81
C GLN A 613 -33.19 -0.14 -22.47
N LEU A 614 -32.89 0.72 -21.47
CA LEU A 614 -32.56 0.28 -20.12
C LEU A 614 -33.67 -0.56 -19.50
N LEU A 615 -34.93 -0.13 -19.64
CA LEU A 615 -36.10 -0.85 -19.16
C LEU A 615 -36.36 -2.14 -19.95
N ALA A 616 -36.08 -2.16 -21.25
CA ALA A 616 -36.15 -3.37 -22.07
C ALA A 616 -35.10 -4.40 -21.61
N GLY A 617 -33.87 -3.95 -21.31
CA GLY A 617 -32.79 -4.80 -20.78
C GLY A 617 -33.16 -5.48 -19.46
N PHE A 618 -33.85 -4.78 -18.56
CA PHE A 618 -34.42 -5.41 -17.34
C PHE A 618 -35.46 -6.49 -17.63
N GLN A 619 -36.19 -6.39 -18.74
CA GLN A 619 -37.10 -7.42 -19.24
C GLN A 619 -36.40 -8.52 -20.07
N GLY A 620 -35.07 -8.44 -20.26
CA GLY A 620 -34.32 -9.37 -21.12
C GLY A 620 -34.53 -9.16 -22.62
N HIS A 621 -35.00 -7.97 -23.03
CA HIS A 621 -35.23 -7.60 -24.42
C HIS A 621 -34.28 -6.46 -24.82
N ILE A 622 -33.80 -6.46 -26.06
CA ILE A 622 -32.96 -5.40 -26.62
C ILE A 622 -33.50 -5.08 -28.01
N ASP A 623 -33.82 -3.81 -28.29
CA ASP A 623 -34.09 -3.37 -29.66
C ASP A 623 -32.76 -3.05 -30.36
N PRO A 624 -32.39 -3.73 -31.46
CA PRO A 624 -31.13 -3.49 -32.18
C PRO A 624 -31.09 -2.15 -32.95
N ILE A 625 -32.20 -1.41 -33.02
CA ILE A 625 -32.28 -0.05 -33.59
C ILE A 625 -31.88 1.01 -32.54
N LEU A 626 -31.94 0.67 -31.25
CA LEU A 626 -31.58 1.54 -30.13
C LEU A 626 -30.15 1.26 -29.61
N PRO A 627 -29.54 2.15 -28.81
CA PRO A 627 -28.16 2.00 -28.34
C PRO A 627 -27.91 0.66 -27.62
N SER A 628 -26.77 0.02 -27.89
CA SER A 628 -26.40 -1.26 -27.25
C SER A 628 -25.69 -1.05 -25.90
N GLU A 629 -25.65 -2.10 -25.07
CA GLU A 629 -25.21 -2.05 -23.65
C GLU A 629 -23.89 -1.31 -23.41
N ILE A 630 -22.91 -1.50 -24.32
CA ILE A 630 -21.55 -0.93 -24.21
C ILE A 630 -21.56 0.60 -24.30
N SER A 631 -22.48 1.20 -25.05
CA SER A 631 -22.67 2.67 -25.10
C SER A 631 -23.72 3.16 -24.09
N LEU A 632 -24.80 2.38 -23.90
CA LEU A 632 -25.95 2.70 -23.07
C LEU A 632 -25.57 3.08 -21.63
N LEU A 633 -24.78 2.25 -20.95
CA LEU A 633 -24.35 2.55 -19.58
C LEU A 633 -23.31 3.68 -19.53
N GLY A 634 -22.45 3.78 -20.55
CA GLY A 634 -21.45 4.84 -20.64
C GLY A 634 -22.07 6.23 -20.69
N GLU A 635 -23.08 6.41 -21.55
CA GLU A 635 -23.83 7.67 -21.69
C GLU A 635 -24.66 7.99 -20.45
N LEU A 636 -25.40 7.02 -19.90
CA LEU A 636 -26.23 7.24 -18.70
C LEU A 636 -25.40 7.56 -17.45
N VAL A 637 -24.17 7.05 -17.33
CA VAL A 637 -23.24 7.39 -16.25
C VAL A 637 -22.49 8.71 -16.53
N GLY A 638 -22.36 9.11 -17.79
CA GLY A 638 -21.50 10.23 -18.21
C GLY A 638 -20.01 9.87 -18.21
N SER A 639 -19.69 8.60 -18.48
CA SER A 639 -18.31 8.12 -18.73
C SER A 639 -18.01 7.97 -20.23
N HIS A 640 -19.02 8.15 -21.09
CA HIS A 640 -18.90 8.16 -22.55
C HIS A 640 -19.87 9.19 -23.15
N GLY A 641 -19.40 9.97 -24.13
CA GLY A 641 -20.17 11.02 -24.80
C GLY A 641 -20.14 12.38 -24.08
N ASP A 642 -20.07 13.46 -24.87
CA ASP A 642 -19.98 14.85 -24.38
C ASP A 642 -21.34 15.47 -23.98
N ASP A 643 -22.44 14.73 -24.18
CA ASP A 643 -23.80 15.22 -23.96
C ASP A 643 -24.21 15.10 -22.48
N VAL A 644 -23.92 16.16 -21.71
CA VAL A 644 -24.27 16.27 -20.28
C VAL A 644 -25.78 16.11 -20.04
N ASP A 645 -26.61 16.38 -21.06
CA ASP A 645 -28.07 16.31 -20.97
C ASP A 645 -28.61 14.87 -20.98
N VAL A 646 -27.81 13.83 -21.30
CA VAL A 646 -28.21 12.41 -21.18
C VAL A 646 -27.64 11.70 -19.94
N ARG A 647 -26.77 12.34 -19.16
CA ARG A 647 -26.26 11.78 -17.90
C ARG A 647 -27.37 11.74 -16.84
N LEU A 648 -27.51 10.61 -16.15
CA LEU A 648 -28.41 10.48 -15.01
C LEU A 648 -27.96 11.37 -13.83
N PRO A 649 -28.85 12.19 -13.24
CA PRO A 649 -28.63 12.77 -11.92
C PRO A 649 -28.49 11.68 -10.87
N ASP A 650 -27.60 11.87 -9.89
CA ASP A 650 -27.26 10.86 -8.88
C ASP A 650 -28.50 10.28 -8.15
N GLY A 651 -29.49 11.13 -7.88
CA GLY A 651 -30.77 10.74 -7.26
C GLY A 651 -31.69 9.87 -8.14
N LEU A 652 -31.47 9.81 -9.46
CA LEU A 652 -32.08 8.85 -10.38
C LEU A 652 -31.16 7.64 -10.61
N PHE A 653 -29.84 7.83 -10.63
CA PHE A 653 -28.87 6.73 -10.72
C PHE A 653 -29.03 5.74 -9.56
N ILE A 654 -29.13 6.21 -8.31
CA ILE A 654 -29.44 5.39 -7.12
C ILE A 654 -30.77 4.62 -7.30
N ARG A 655 -31.76 5.20 -8.01
CA ARG A 655 -33.04 4.53 -8.28
C ARG A 655 -32.92 3.41 -9.32
N VAL A 656 -31.96 3.44 -10.23
CA VAL A 656 -31.67 2.30 -11.14
C VAL A 656 -31.06 1.13 -10.37
N TRP A 657 -30.19 1.38 -9.40
CA TRP A 657 -29.69 0.34 -8.48
C TRP A 657 -30.83 -0.23 -7.61
N TRP A 658 -31.71 0.62 -7.09
CA TRP A 658 -32.89 0.18 -6.32
C TRP A 658 -33.88 -0.62 -7.18
N LEU A 659 -34.14 -0.21 -8.43
CA LEU A 659 -34.91 -0.98 -9.42
C LEU A 659 -34.31 -2.37 -9.62
N THR A 660 -32.98 -2.45 -9.75
CA THR A 660 -32.25 -3.73 -9.88
C THR A 660 -32.48 -4.63 -8.66
N ARG A 661 -32.40 -4.08 -7.43
CA ARG A 661 -32.67 -4.86 -6.20
C ARG A 661 -34.14 -5.28 -6.11
N LEU A 662 -35.10 -4.41 -6.39
CA LEU A 662 -36.53 -4.74 -6.40
C LEU A 662 -36.87 -5.83 -7.42
N VAL A 663 -36.30 -5.78 -8.64
CA VAL A 663 -36.49 -6.81 -9.67
C VAL A 663 -35.92 -8.17 -9.23
N ARG A 664 -34.75 -8.18 -8.57
CA ARG A 664 -34.15 -9.41 -8.03
C ARG A 664 -34.98 -10.00 -6.90
N VAL A 665 -35.39 -9.20 -5.92
CA VAL A 665 -36.26 -9.64 -4.81
C VAL A 665 -37.64 -10.09 -5.32
N LEU A 666 -38.19 -9.46 -6.36
CA LEU A 666 -39.44 -9.93 -7.00
C LEU A 666 -39.29 -11.32 -7.63
N ARG A 667 -38.17 -11.59 -8.30
CA ARG A 667 -37.85 -12.92 -8.82
C ARG A 667 -37.65 -13.92 -7.70
N GLU A 668 -36.79 -13.62 -6.73
CA GLU A 668 -36.54 -14.46 -5.55
C GLU A 668 -37.85 -14.84 -4.83
N VAL A 669 -38.81 -13.92 -4.67
CA VAL A 669 -40.12 -14.20 -4.04
C VAL A 669 -41.06 -14.97 -4.97
N THR A 670 -41.07 -14.71 -6.28
CA THR A 670 -41.93 -15.46 -7.22
C THR A 670 -41.44 -16.88 -7.49
N ASP A 671 -40.13 -17.08 -7.57
CA ASP A 671 -39.50 -18.38 -7.77
C ASP A 671 -39.72 -19.28 -6.53
N ASN A 672 -39.54 -18.73 -5.31
CA ASN A 672 -39.88 -19.44 -4.06
C ASN A 672 -41.39 -19.72 -3.91
N ALA A 673 -42.27 -18.87 -4.46
CA ALA A 673 -43.72 -19.09 -4.45
C ALA A 673 -44.21 -20.09 -5.53
N GLY A 674 -43.38 -20.41 -6.52
CA GLY A 674 -43.65 -21.42 -7.55
C GLY A 674 -43.15 -22.84 -7.20
N GLY A 675 -42.46 -22.99 -6.06
CA GLY A 675 -41.83 -24.24 -5.62
C GLY A 675 -42.53 -25.00 -4.49
N GLN A 676 -43.81 -24.68 -4.19
CA GLN A 676 -44.64 -25.34 -3.15
C GLN A 676 -45.90 -25.98 -3.74
#